data_AF-Q54UV9-F1
#
_entry.id   AF-Q54UV9-F1
#
_cell.length_a   1.000
_cell.length_b   1.000
_cell.length_c   1.000
_cell.angle_alpha   90.00
_cell.angle_beta   90.00
_cell.angle_gamma   90.00
#
_symmetry.space_group_name_H-M   'P 1'
#
loop_
_entity.id
_entity.type
_entity.pdbx_description
1 polymer ?
#
loop_
_entity_poly.entity_id
_entity_poly.type
_entity_poly.pdbx_seq_one_letter_code
_entity_poly.pdbx_strand_id
1 'polypeptide(L)'
;MISNKRKEIDTIDGHHEKDNDDDDSDGIDNGLLTYKKFKKDFDSGSTNYRELQIIAKSLGLASNGKKQLVYNRIEGYFLSKKVKNNLTNNETNQQEEKKEEEQQQPQPQEKQYILTFKDVEPVENYFWKVFRNIVIFKHIFSNFKNKQYGYYDLIGCDRSYLNDTSNSMEIIIDNIKSNNNHQIIRNKINIANIIHKFKKNDEKTKSFYNLLFSRYSSTSTSSTIQFDENIDKWIQAMIGHVNFTALDQFIKFFKIDSEVIKKVMKIHIDPSVFGNTTYDKLKIYNYLKSINSLPTSHTLLPFISTDLSKFLSFDNKFKKLIKSYKRLIESTNLQERMEQQKQKEKIKIHPSNIKYYEKLNQIILELNEIQTSQFTNDQLNSTIKNLLNHTTPTSTSTSTPNLTITSTASNNINLKEIIKKYYKSICLFFYCTVNSATEMFFRKPLLYYLNFKKESVDKMYERVVNKWNGRSFDHQLFFQSILKDINIEKNEKFELISNVLDNKYVKTFKEYDHYIFFKAVFSSNDIELIDYFLKILMQQPNKIQKITRYPNIGKLIGNYCNLIDKKEILDFYFQNYRDESLLFDDQNEIWKQIQLELIEHYEYLMDSIGKRCKLDFTPWFDQNFLDRLNRAILKPSVYSIGFDGYFDIVFEGLVDLNIKDNKENSIINFLSNAQLKHPLDLKFFESSFNPYKGKMLTFIKFLFNNISKESIETKLKVINLKTDNKNFEEIKSKIELTTTLTATTTTTTANLLSPKKSKDVGCLTIGKTESFNFTISIRMLLVCLYNLDRVDDIIYLFDKLPEVLFNPDYFSIFTNEYCIYGISSSYYLELFINYFIENLNNNTINYLYNCLCIASKKGYTQIFKNIISSDQNSKYLLKIQTKSNQSSLFDSKLLNDIVVKSINSSNFELSNLLIDFIDFSAKDKNSLKMKILKSK
;
A
#
# COMPACT_ATOMS: atom_id res chain seq x y z
N MET A 1 46.81 0.82 -24.71
CA MET A 1 48.02 1.65 -24.71
C MET A 1 47.94 2.66 -23.57
N ILE A 2 48.97 2.63 -22.70
CA ILE A 2 49.44 3.69 -21.79
C ILE A 2 48.36 4.23 -20.82
N SER A 3 48.12 3.56 -19.69
CA SER A 3 48.83 3.71 -18.41
C SER A 3 48.79 5.14 -17.84
N ASN A 4 48.11 5.33 -16.72
CA ASN A 4 48.74 5.50 -15.42
C ASN A 4 47.63 5.74 -14.37
N LYS A 5 47.42 4.83 -13.41
CA LYS A 5 48.20 4.61 -12.18
C LYS A 5 48.14 5.81 -11.23
N ARG A 6 47.91 5.44 -9.96
CA ARG A 6 48.15 6.18 -8.71
C ARG A 6 47.04 7.16 -8.33
N LYS A 7 46.63 7.27 -7.08
CA LYS A 7 47.03 6.67 -5.79
C LYS A 7 45.87 7.04 -4.84
N GLU A 8 45.34 6.11 -4.03
CA GLU A 8 45.69 6.03 -2.60
C GLU A 8 45.93 7.43 -2.00
N ILE A 9 44.97 7.93 -1.22
CA ILE A 9 45.27 8.56 0.07
C ILE A 9 44.18 8.06 1.03
N ASP A 10 44.68 7.35 2.03
CA ASP A 10 44.06 6.97 3.27
C ASP A 10 43.37 8.14 3.99
N THR A 11 42.29 7.81 4.67
CA THR A 11 42.05 8.23 6.06
C THR A 11 40.95 7.31 6.57
N ILE A 12 41.28 6.21 7.25
CA ILE A 12 41.79 6.12 8.64
C ILE A 12 40.77 6.72 9.62
N ASP A 13 40.19 5.78 10.36
CA ASP A 13 39.77 5.81 11.76
C ASP A 13 38.78 6.85 12.28
N GLY A 14 37.76 6.27 12.90
CA GLY A 14 36.89 6.88 13.90
C GLY A 14 36.17 5.78 14.70
N HIS A 15 36.89 4.73 15.12
CA HIS A 15 36.51 3.89 16.27
C HIS A 15 36.82 4.66 17.57
N HIS A 16 35.87 4.71 18.50
CA HIS A 16 35.99 4.89 19.96
C HIS A 16 34.55 4.74 20.48
N GLU A 17 34.07 3.74 21.23
CA GLU A 17 34.62 2.91 22.30
C GLU A 17 35.39 3.69 23.40
N LYS A 18 34.85 3.56 24.63
CA LYS A 18 35.53 3.62 25.93
C LYS A 18 35.88 5.03 26.44
N ASP A 19 35.92 5.36 27.72
CA ASP A 19 35.72 4.70 29.02
C ASP A 19 35.92 5.83 30.08
N ASN A 20 35.61 5.54 31.36
CA ASN A 20 36.21 6.11 32.58
C ASN A 20 35.69 7.49 33.05
N ASP A 21 35.07 7.54 34.23
CA ASP A 21 35.70 7.54 35.57
C ASP A 21 36.50 8.83 35.80
N ASP A 22 35.97 9.62 36.74
CA ASP A 22 36.64 10.48 37.72
C ASP A 22 37.65 11.57 37.29
N ASP A 23 37.47 12.72 37.94
CA ASP A 23 38.44 13.79 38.21
C ASP A 23 38.88 14.77 37.08
N ASP A 24 38.50 16.04 37.33
CA ASP A 24 39.32 17.25 37.19
C ASP A 24 40.52 17.19 36.22
N SER A 25 40.40 17.81 35.05
CA SER A 25 41.49 18.68 34.56
C SER A 25 41.11 19.50 33.33
N ASP A 26 41.59 20.74 33.37
CA ASP A 26 41.55 21.74 32.33
C ASP A 26 42.29 21.32 31.05
N GLY A 27 41.68 21.61 29.90
CA GLY A 27 42.41 22.11 28.72
C GLY A 27 43.13 21.11 27.82
N ILE A 28 42.48 20.68 26.74
CA ILE A 28 43.14 20.49 25.43
C ILE A 28 42.24 21.08 24.33
N ASP A 29 42.71 22.20 23.75
CA ASP A 29 42.00 23.08 22.82
C ASP A 29 42.15 22.61 21.36
N ASN A 30 41.22 21.77 20.88
CA ASN A 30 41.15 21.35 19.47
C ASN A 30 40.43 22.38 18.57
N GLY A 31 40.59 23.68 18.82
CA GLY A 31 40.14 24.77 17.92
C GLY A 31 38.64 24.83 17.58
N LEU A 32 37.84 23.89 18.09
CA LEU A 32 36.43 23.71 17.79
C LEU A 32 35.61 24.57 18.75
N LEU A 33 34.93 25.57 18.17
CA LEU A 33 34.03 26.45 18.89
C LEU A 33 32.86 25.64 19.48
N THR A 34 32.84 25.44 20.80
CA THR A 34 31.72 24.81 21.54
C THR A 34 30.67 25.85 21.91
N TYR A 35 29.45 25.44 22.28
CA TYR A 35 28.43 26.38 22.78
C TYR A 35 28.90 27.16 24.02
N LYS A 36 29.62 26.48 24.93
CA LYS A 36 30.20 27.09 26.14
C LYS A 36 31.30 28.09 25.78
N LYS A 37 32.18 27.77 24.82
CA LYS A 37 33.21 28.67 24.30
C LYS A 37 32.59 29.86 23.55
N PHE A 38 31.55 29.61 22.73
CA PHE A 38 30.80 30.67 22.04
C PHE A 38 30.17 31.67 23.00
N LYS A 39 29.43 31.20 24.02
CA LYS A 39 28.80 32.08 25.02
C LYS A 39 29.79 32.77 25.97
N LYS A 40 31.00 32.23 26.12
CA LYS A 40 32.07 32.81 26.96
C LYS A 40 32.87 33.87 26.21
N ASP A 41 33.23 33.60 24.96
CA ASP A 41 34.17 34.40 24.19
C ASP A 41 33.48 35.43 23.28
N PHE A 42 32.17 35.28 23.03
CA PHE A 42 31.42 36.13 22.13
C PHE A 42 30.16 36.67 22.80
N ASP A 43 30.01 38.00 22.75
CA ASP A 43 28.82 38.71 23.19
C ASP A 43 28.27 39.57 22.04
N SER A 44 26.94 39.59 21.92
CA SER A 44 26.27 40.30 20.83
C SER A 44 26.55 41.81 20.84
N GLY A 45 26.88 42.40 21.98
CA GLY A 45 27.29 43.78 22.17
C GLY A 45 28.76 44.02 21.81
N SER A 46 29.68 43.21 22.33
CA SER A 46 31.13 43.49 22.25
C SER A 46 31.86 42.87 21.05
N THR A 47 31.40 41.74 20.51
CA THR A 47 32.10 41.03 19.43
C THR A 47 32.11 41.81 18.12
N ASN A 48 33.20 41.81 17.35
CA ASN A 48 33.22 42.49 16.06
C ASN A 48 32.26 41.81 15.07
N TYR A 49 31.49 42.59 14.29
CA TYR A 49 30.59 42.01 13.29
C TYR A 49 31.30 41.09 12.30
N ARG A 50 32.55 41.40 11.93
CA ARG A 50 33.37 40.59 11.04
C ARG A 50 33.74 39.23 11.65
N GLU A 51 33.95 39.15 12.96
CA GLU A 51 34.20 37.90 13.67
C GLU A 51 32.97 36.99 13.66
N LEU A 52 31.78 37.54 13.92
CA LEU A 52 30.52 36.79 13.81
C LEU A 52 30.28 36.27 12.39
N GLN A 53 30.62 37.04 11.36
CA GLN A 53 30.52 36.57 9.97
C GLN A 53 31.48 35.42 9.65
N ILE A 54 32.69 35.43 10.21
CA ILE A 54 33.67 34.34 10.06
C ILE A 54 33.14 33.07 10.74
N ILE A 55 32.59 33.18 11.95
CA ILE A 55 31.99 32.05 12.68
C ILE A 55 30.78 31.49 11.93
N ALA A 56 29.90 32.35 11.42
CA ALA A 56 28.74 31.89 10.64
C ALA A 56 29.19 31.09 9.40
N LYS A 57 30.20 31.59 8.66
CA LYS A 57 30.74 30.88 7.49
C LYS A 57 31.40 29.55 7.86
N SER A 58 32.16 29.48 8.97
CA SER A 58 32.80 28.23 9.41
C SER A 58 31.79 27.17 9.87
N LEU A 59 30.58 27.59 10.29
CA LEU A 59 29.47 26.71 10.65
C LEU A 59 28.51 26.40 9.48
N GLY A 60 28.80 26.87 8.25
CA GLY A 60 27.91 26.69 7.09
C GLY A 60 26.61 27.51 7.14
N LEU A 61 26.56 28.55 7.97
CA LEU A 61 25.41 29.44 8.15
C LEU A 61 25.53 30.69 7.26
N ALA A 62 24.39 31.27 6.89
CA ALA A 62 24.37 32.53 6.15
C ALA A 62 24.97 33.68 6.99
N SER A 63 25.95 34.40 6.43
CA SER A 63 26.69 35.48 7.11
C SER A 63 26.16 36.90 6.81
N ASN A 64 24.96 37.02 6.23
CA ASN A 64 24.34 38.29 5.84
C ASN A 64 23.33 38.80 6.89
N GLY A 65 23.07 40.11 6.94
CA GLY A 65 22.05 40.72 7.81
C GLY A 65 22.58 41.69 8.87
N LYS A 66 21.78 41.97 9.91
CA LYS A 66 22.22 42.76 11.07
C LYS A 66 23.11 41.91 11.99
N LYS A 67 24.04 42.52 12.73
CA LYS A 67 24.94 41.85 13.69
C LYS A 67 24.20 40.86 14.61
N GLN A 68 23.08 41.29 15.20
CA GLN A 68 22.23 40.47 16.06
C GLN A 68 21.67 39.23 15.35
N LEU A 69 21.28 39.36 14.07
CA LEU A 69 20.73 38.23 13.32
C LEU A 69 21.79 37.16 13.04
N VAL A 70 23.03 37.58 12.77
CA VAL A 70 24.14 36.63 12.58
C VAL A 70 24.46 35.92 13.90
N TYR A 71 24.51 36.66 15.02
CA TYR A 71 24.68 36.09 16.36
C TYR A 71 23.58 35.06 16.70
N ASN A 72 22.30 35.41 16.51
CA ASN A 72 21.16 34.53 16.81
C ASN A 72 21.16 33.25 15.95
N ARG A 73 21.67 33.30 14.70
CA ARG A 73 21.82 32.10 13.86
C ARG A 73 22.89 31.16 14.41
N ILE A 74 24.04 31.69 14.83
CA ILE A 74 25.12 30.91 15.44
C ILE A 74 24.62 30.25 16.73
N GLU A 75 23.93 31.02 17.57
CA GLU A 75 23.31 30.52 18.80
C GLU A 75 22.28 29.42 18.53
N GLY A 76 21.39 29.63 17.56
CA GLY A 76 20.38 28.64 17.15
C GLY A 76 20.98 27.34 16.64
N TYR A 77 22.09 27.40 15.90
CA TYR A 77 22.82 26.21 15.44
C TYR A 77 23.27 25.33 16.62
N PHE A 78 23.89 25.93 17.65
CA PHE A 78 24.35 25.19 18.82
C PHE A 78 23.20 24.62 19.66
N LEU A 79 22.11 25.37 19.82
CA LEU A 79 20.91 24.87 20.52
C LEU A 79 20.28 23.67 19.81
N SER A 80 20.23 23.66 18.47
CA SER A 80 19.70 22.53 17.70
C SER A 80 20.52 21.25 17.87
N LYS A 81 21.86 21.35 17.92
CA LYS A 81 22.74 20.22 18.23
C LYS A 81 22.53 19.68 19.65
N LYS A 82 22.33 20.57 20.63
CA LYS A 82 22.07 20.17 22.03
C LYS A 82 20.77 19.37 22.16
N VAL A 83 19.70 19.81 21.48
CA VAL A 83 18.41 19.08 21.48
C VAL A 83 18.55 17.71 20.81
N LYS A 84 19.30 17.62 19.70
CA LYS A 84 19.54 16.36 19.00
C LYS A 84 20.30 15.34 19.85
N ASN A 85 21.32 15.79 20.59
CA ASN A 85 22.08 14.92 21.49
C ASN A 85 21.25 14.45 22.70
N ASN A 86 20.40 15.31 23.27
CA ASN A 86 19.51 14.93 24.37
C ASN A 86 18.45 13.89 23.95
N LEU A 87 17.96 13.95 22.70
CA LEU A 87 17.04 12.96 22.15
C LEU A 87 17.70 11.58 21.98
N THR A 88 18.96 11.53 21.51
CA THR A 88 19.72 10.27 21.43
C THR A 88 20.09 9.68 22.79
N ASN A 89 20.37 10.49 23.81
CA ASN A 89 20.75 9.97 25.13
C ASN A 89 19.56 9.46 25.94
N ASN A 90 18.35 10.00 25.73
CA ASN A 90 17.14 9.52 26.40
C ASN A 90 16.61 8.18 25.86
N GLU A 91 16.98 7.78 24.65
CA GLU A 91 16.63 6.45 24.10
C GLU A 91 17.54 5.33 24.61
N THR A 92 18.74 5.66 25.12
CA THR A 92 19.73 4.69 25.63
C THR A 92 19.59 4.43 27.14
N ASN A 93 19.20 5.44 27.93
CA ASN A 93 19.16 5.34 29.40
C ASN A 93 17.85 4.75 29.99
N GLN A 94 16.82 4.52 29.18
CA GLN A 94 15.52 4.01 29.67
C GLN A 94 15.46 2.48 29.90
N GLN A 95 16.60 1.78 29.88
CA GLN A 95 16.67 0.32 30.15
C GLN A 95 17.12 -0.06 31.58
N GLU A 96 17.54 0.88 32.44
CA GLU A 96 18.09 0.56 33.78
C GLU A 96 17.18 0.94 34.98
N GLU A 97 16.18 1.81 34.82
CA GLU A 97 15.44 2.42 35.97
C GLU A 97 14.02 1.86 36.28
N LYS A 98 13.70 0.59 35.97
CA LYS A 98 12.35 0.02 36.27
C LYS A 98 12.33 -1.19 37.21
N LYS A 99 13.23 -1.22 38.20
CA LYS A 99 13.30 -2.28 39.23
C LYS A 99 12.90 -1.87 40.65
N GLU A 100 12.48 -0.63 40.88
CA GLU A 100 12.05 -0.17 42.21
C GLU A 100 10.68 0.51 42.08
N GLU A 101 9.84 0.38 43.12
CA GLU A 101 8.47 0.90 43.25
C GLU A 101 7.31 -0.06 42.85
N GLU A 102 7.37 -1.29 43.37
CA GLU A 102 6.19 -1.95 43.94
C GLU A 102 6.05 -1.55 45.41
N GLN A 103 5.01 -0.78 45.79
CA GLN A 103 4.24 -0.94 47.03
C GLN A 103 3.21 0.20 47.25
N GLN A 104 2.03 -0.19 47.74
CA GLN A 104 0.92 0.61 48.30
C GLN A 104 -0.23 1.02 47.35
N GLN A 105 -1.30 0.21 47.37
CA GLN A 105 -2.66 0.60 47.02
C GLN A 105 -3.34 1.39 48.16
N PRO A 106 -4.35 2.21 47.81
CA PRO A 106 -5.62 2.16 48.52
C PRO A 106 -6.85 2.08 47.59
N GLN A 107 -7.94 1.46 48.10
CA GLN A 107 -9.28 1.41 47.50
C GLN A 107 -10.07 2.76 47.63
N PRO A 108 -11.40 2.82 47.40
CA PRO A 108 -12.11 3.28 46.20
C PRO A 108 -12.84 4.63 46.41
N GLN A 109 -13.29 5.32 45.35
CA GLN A 109 -14.43 6.26 45.43
C GLN A 109 -14.90 6.68 44.02
N GLU A 110 -16.22 6.61 43.81
CA GLU A 110 -16.93 7.11 42.63
C GLU A 110 -16.63 8.60 42.44
N LYS A 111 -15.70 8.94 41.54
CA LYS A 111 -15.52 10.32 41.08
C LYS A 111 -16.10 10.43 39.68
N GLN A 112 -17.16 11.22 39.56
CA GLN A 112 -17.56 11.82 38.30
C GLN A 112 -16.32 12.52 37.70
N TYR A 113 -15.73 11.93 36.67
CA TYR A 113 -14.62 12.55 35.95
C TYR A 113 -15.17 13.71 35.11
N ILE A 114 -15.28 14.88 35.74
CA ILE A 114 -15.18 16.15 35.03
C ILE A 114 -13.72 16.23 34.56
N LEU A 115 -13.48 15.89 33.29
CA LEU A 115 -12.20 16.06 32.62
C LEU A 115 -11.82 17.54 32.64
N THR A 116 -11.02 17.93 33.63
CA THR A 116 -10.35 19.23 33.69
C THR A 116 -9.09 19.15 32.83
N PHE A 117 -8.81 20.23 32.10
CA PHE A 117 -7.74 20.39 31.09
C PHE A 117 -6.29 20.26 31.61
N LYS A 118 -6.03 19.57 32.72
CA LYS A 118 -4.73 19.61 33.43
C LYS A 118 -3.65 18.69 32.87
N ASP A 119 -3.97 17.74 31.98
CA ASP A 119 -3.00 16.73 31.51
C ASP A 119 -2.45 16.98 30.08
N VAL A 120 -2.60 18.19 29.55
CA VAL A 120 -1.99 18.58 28.26
C VAL A 120 -0.86 19.55 28.55
N GLU A 121 0.37 19.22 28.15
CA GLU A 121 1.49 20.15 28.27
C GLU A 121 1.08 21.52 27.70
N PRO A 122 1.33 22.64 28.42
CA PRO A 122 0.93 23.97 27.95
C PRO A 122 1.41 24.24 26.51
N VAL A 123 2.58 23.71 26.15
CA VAL A 123 3.18 23.79 24.82
C VAL A 123 2.33 23.08 23.77
N GLU A 124 1.79 21.90 24.06
CA GLU A 124 0.91 21.16 23.15
C GLU A 124 -0.41 21.92 22.94
N ASN A 125 -0.94 22.56 23.99
CA ASN A 125 -2.10 23.43 23.89
C ASN A 125 -1.84 24.66 22.99
N TYR A 126 -0.67 25.29 23.10
CA TYR A 126 -0.26 26.38 22.22
C TYR A 126 -0.02 25.91 20.78
N PHE A 127 0.65 24.75 20.60
CA PHE A 127 0.85 24.13 19.30
C PHE A 127 -0.48 23.91 18.59
N TRP A 128 -1.47 23.32 19.26
CA TRP A 128 -2.79 23.09 18.66
C TRP A 128 -3.58 24.37 18.45
N LYS A 129 -3.49 25.36 19.33
CA LYS A 129 -4.10 26.69 19.09
C LYS A 129 -3.52 27.34 17.83
N VAL A 130 -2.21 27.24 17.63
CA VAL A 130 -1.48 27.70 16.45
C VAL A 130 -1.89 26.90 15.20
N PHE A 131 -1.94 25.57 15.31
CA PHE A 131 -2.24 24.67 14.20
C PHE A 131 -3.71 24.72 13.75
N ARG A 132 -4.64 24.98 14.68
CA ARG A 132 -6.08 25.17 14.41
C ARG A 132 -6.42 26.60 13.98
N ASN A 133 -5.57 27.57 14.28
CA ASN A 133 -5.77 28.95 13.81
C ASN A 133 -5.41 29.01 12.33
N ILE A 134 -6.41 29.10 11.47
CA ILE A 134 -6.22 29.07 10.01
C ILE A 134 -5.28 30.18 9.51
N VAL A 135 -5.25 31.33 10.18
CA VAL A 135 -4.38 32.45 9.83
C VAL A 135 -2.94 32.10 10.16
N ILE A 136 -2.69 31.60 11.37
CA ILE A 136 -1.34 31.22 11.81
C ILE A 136 -0.85 29.98 11.06
N PHE A 137 -1.70 28.97 10.86
CA PHE A 137 -1.39 27.78 10.05
C PHE A 137 -1.03 28.18 8.63
N LYS A 138 -1.85 29.00 7.96
CA LYS A 138 -1.54 29.53 6.62
C LYS A 138 -0.25 30.33 6.61
N HIS A 139 0.07 31.05 7.68
CA HIS A 139 1.30 31.83 7.79
C HIS A 139 2.54 30.96 7.98
N ILE A 140 2.52 30.01 8.93
CA ILE A 140 3.62 29.08 9.24
C ILE A 140 3.88 28.13 8.06
N PHE A 141 2.81 27.59 7.48
CA PHE A 141 2.88 26.64 6.38
C PHE A 141 2.69 27.32 5.01
N SER A 142 2.79 28.65 4.93
CA SER A 142 2.70 29.42 3.67
C SER A 142 3.70 28.94 2.62
N ASN A 143 4.86 28.43 3.08
CA ASN A 143 5.92 27.88 2.25
C ASN A 143 5.67 26.43 1.80
N PHE A 144 4.70 25.72 2.39
CA PHE A 144 4.28 24.39 1.94
C PHE A 144 3.29 24.55 0.79
N LYS A 145 3.73 24.24 -0.44
CA LYS A 145 2.92 24.32 -1.67
C LYS A 145 1.68 23.41 -1.70
N ASN A 146 1.47 22.56 -0.68
CA ASN A 146 0.34 21.64 -0.63
C ASN A 146 -0.89 22.31 0.01
N LYS A 147 -1.46 23.31 -0.68
CA LYS A 147 -2.67 24.04 -0.26
C LYS A 147 -3.97 23.23 -0.35
N GLN A 148 -3.93 22.00 -0.85
CA GLN A 148 -5.13 21.30 -1.32
C GLN A 148 -5.99 20.65 -0.24
N TYR A 149 -5.47 20.42 0.97
CA TYR A 149 -6.25 19.84 2.06
C TYR A 149 -5.84 20.46 3.40
N GLY A 150 -6.74 21.24 3.99
CA GLY A 150 -6.65 21.63 5.39
C GLY A 150 -7.05 20.47 6.30
N TYR A 151 -6.74 20.58 7.60
CA TYR A 151 -7.16 19.62 8.63
C TYR A 151 -8.67 19.32 8.58
N TYR A 152 -9.47 20.29 8.15
CA TYR A 152 -10.93 20.20 8.01
C TYR A 152 -11.42 19.54 6.71
N ASP A 153 -10.55 19.28 5.73
CA ASP A 153 -10.92 18.58 4.49
C ASP A 153 -10.86 17.05 4.63
N LEU A 154 -10.39 16.54 5.77
CA LEU A 154 -10.39 15.12 6.12
C LEU A 154 -11.81 14.67 6.51
N ILE A 155 -12.65 14.43 5.51
CA ILE A 155 -14.03 13.98 5.72
C ILE A 155 -14.12 12.46 5.51
N GLY A 156 -14.30 11.70 6.60
CA GLY A 156 -14.40 10.23 6.57
C GLY A 156 -13.07 9.48 6.76
N CYS A 157 -13.12 8.30 7.39
CA CYS A 157 -12.04 7.30 7.38
C CYS A 157 -12.44 6.08 6.55
N ASP A 158 -12.25 6.14 5.23
CA ASP A 158 -12.33 4.94 4.39
C ASP A 158 -11.04 4.11 4.46
N ARG A 159 -11.02 2.95 3.80
CA ARG A 159 -9.86 2.05 3.82
C ARG A 159 -8.63 2.65 3.12
N SER A 160 -8.83 3.45 2.07
CA SER A 160 -7.76 4.17 1.37
C SER A 160 -7.06 5.12 2.33
N TYR A 161 -7.81 5.99 2.99
CA TYR A 161 -7.28 6.92 3.97
C TYR A 161 -6.46 6.22 5.07
N LEU A 162 -7.02 5.17 5.68
CA LEU A 162 -6.33 4.42 6.75
C LEU A 162 -5.08 3.66 6.27
N ASN A 163 -4.97 3.35 4.97
CA ASN A 163 -3.81 2.68 4.41
C ASN A 163 -2.75 3.65 3.89
N ASP A 164 -3.16 4.80 3.37
CA ASP A 164 -2.29 5.77 2.73
C ASP A 164 -1.69 6.77 3.74
N THR A 165 -2.25 6.89 4.95
CA THR A 165 -1.75 7.77 6.02
C THR A 165 -1.10 6.98 7.17
N SER A 166 0.22 7.14 7.33
CA SER A 166 1.02 6.47 8.36
C SER A 166 0.66 6.92 9.79
N ASN A 167 0.13 8.14 9.93
CA ASN A 167 -0.32 8.78 11.17
C ASN A 167 -1.87 8.83 11.30
N SER A 168 -2.59 7.93 10.63
CA SER A 168 -4.06 7.88 10.67
C SER A 168 -4.62 7.78 12.09
N MET A 169 -3.97 7.03 12.98
CA MET A 169 -4.45 6.84 14.36
C MET A 169 -4.39 8.15 15.14
N GLU A 170 -3.30 8.90 15.03
CA GLU A 170 -3.08 10.19 15.68
C GLU A 170 -4.14 11.20 15.24
N ILE A 171 -4.38 11.30 13.93
CA ILE A 171 -5.41 12.20 13.39
C ILE A 171 -6.80 11.85 13.94
N ILE A 172 -7.13 10.56 14.05
CA ILE A 172 -8.41 10.12 14.62
C ILE A 172 -8.47 10.46 16.12
N ILE A 173 -7.41 10.21 16.88
CA ILE A 173 -7.33 10.56 18.32
C ILE A 173 -7.58 12.06 18.51
N ASP A 174 -6.93 12.89 17.71
CA ASP A 174 -7.05 14.35 17.79
C ASP A 174 -8.47 14.82 17.46
N ASN A 175 -9.12 14.18 16.49
CA ASN A 175 -10.53 14.44 16.19
C ASN A 175 -11.44 14.02 17.36
N ILE A 176 -11.12 12.90 18.03
CA ILE A 176 -11.88 12.44 19.19
C ILE A 176 -11.74 13.38 20.37
N LYS A 177 -10.52 13.82 20.68
CA LYS A 177 -10.24 14.76 21.76
C LYS A 177 -10.78 16.16 21.50
N SER A 178 -10.78 16.62 20.24
CA SER A 178 -11.24 17.96 19.86
C SER A 178 -12.76 18.10 19.74
N ASN A 179 -13.50 17.00 19.90
CA ASN A 179 -14.95 16.97 19.74
C ASN A 179 -15.46 17.29 18.31
N ASN A 180 -14.57 17.27 17.30
CA ASN A 180 -14.90 17.51 15.88
C ASN A 180 -15.14 16.21 15.07
N ASN A 181 -15.35 15.10 15.79
CA ASN A 181 -15.47 13.76 15.26
C ASN A 181 -16.42 13.51 14.11
N HIS A 182 -17.50 14.28 14.03
CA HIS A 182 -18.53 14.09 13.01
C HIS A 182 -18.00 14.26 11.58
N GLN A 183 -16.83 14.88 11.42
CA GLN A 183 -16.16 15.02 10.12
C GLN A 183 -15.44 13.72 9.71
N ILE A 184 -14.75 13.05 10.62
CA ILE A 184 -13.90 11.88 10.32
C ILE A 184 -14.65 10.54 10.47
N ILE A 185 -15.39 10.35 11.57
CA ILE A 185 -16.10 9.10 11.84
C ILE A 185 -17.59 9.38 11.64
N ARG A 186 -18.09 9.06 10.45
CA ARG A 186 -19.44 9.44 10.01
C ARG A 186 -20.46 8.33 10.21
N ASN A 187 -20.02 7.07 10.12
CA ASN A 187 -20.91 5.91 10.14
C ASN A 187 -20.22 4.65 10.71
N LYS A 188 -21.01 3.59 10.87
CA LYS A 188 -20.56 2.29 11.38
C LYS A 188 -19.47 1.63 10.51
N ILE A 189 -19.39 1.96 9.21
CA ILE A 189 -18.35 1.43 8.29
C ILE A 189 -16.98 2.01 8.62
N ASN A 190 -16.89 3.30 8.98
CA ASN A 190 -15.63 3.91 9.40
C ASN A 190 -15.05 3.18 10.63
N ILE A 191 -15.89 2.89 11.63
CA ILE A 191 -15.48 2.13 12.82
C ILE A 191 -15.04 0.71 12.45
N ALA A 192 -15.76 0.02 11.57
CA ALA A 192 -15.36 -1.31 11.11
C ALA A 192 -13.98 -1.30 10.42
N ASN A 193 -13.70 -0.27 9.60
CA ASN A 193 -12.39 -0.09 8.97
C ASN A 193 -11.29 0.20 9.99
N ILE A 194 -11.57 1.00 11.03
CA ILE A 194 -10.66 1.26 12.16
C ILE A 194 -10.33 -0.06 12.88
N ILE A 195 -11.35 -0.85 13.24
CA ILE A 195 -11.19 -2.17 13.89
C ILE A 195 -10.40 -3.12 12.98
N HIS A 196 -10.59 -3.05 11.67
CA HIS A 196 -9.82 -3.88 10.74
C HIS A 196 -8.33 -3.48 10.69
N LYS A 197 -8.01 -2.18 10.76
CA LYS A 197 -6.65 -1.66 10.60
C LYS A 197 -5.79 -1.82 11.86
N PHE A 198 -6.28 -1.38 13.01
CA PHE A 198 -5.45 -1.23 14.21
C PHE A 198 -5.52 -2.46 15.13
N LYS A 199 -4.71 -3.49 14.86
CA LYS A 199 -4.71 -4.77 15.59
C LYS A 199 -3.54 -4.99 16.55
N LYS A 200 -2.60 -4.04 16.64
CA LYS A 200 -1.43 -4.18 17.51
C LYS A 200 -1.87 -4.22 18.98
N ASN A 201 -1.21 -5.06 19.77
CA ASN A 201 -1.50 -5.20 21.20
C ASN A 201 -0.46 -4.44 22.03
N ASP A 202 -0.43 -3.12 21.86
CA ASP A 202 0.42 -2.17 22.60
C ASP A 202 -0.47 -1.19 23.40
N GLU A 203 0.13 -0.47 24.36
CA GLU A 203 -0.62 0.48 25.21
C GLU A 203 -1.24 1.61 24.40
N LYS A 204 -0.57 2.07 23.33
CA LYS A 204 -1.10 3.09 22.44
C LYS A 204 -2.42 2.67 21.80
N THR A 205 -2.47 1.46 21.24
CA THR A 205 -3.68 0.92 20.59
C THR A 205 -4.79 0.62 21.59
N LYS A 206 -4.45 0.15 22.80
CA LYS A 206 -5.44 -0.06 23.87
C LYS A 206 -6.08 1.26 24.32
N SER A 207 -5.26 2.26 24.61
CA SER A 207 -5.70 3.62 24.97
C SER A 207 -6.55 4.25 23.87
N PHE A 208 -6.19 4.03 22.61
CA PHE A 208 -6.99 4.43 21.46
C PHE A 208 -8.41 3.83 21.49
N TYR A 209 -8.53 2.51 21.71
CA TYR A 209 -9.84 1.86 21.77
C TYR A 209 -10.68 2.33 22.96
N ASN A 210 -10.08 2.51 24.14
CA ASN A 210 -10.79 3.04 25.31
C ASN A 210 -11.33 4.45 25.04
N LEU A 211 -10.52 5.31 24.41
CA LEU A 211 -10.96 6.64 23.99
C LEU A 211 -12.10 6.56 22.97
N LEU A 212 -12.00 5.66 21.99
CA LEU A 212 -13.03 5.45 20.97
C LEU A 212 -14.35 4.98 21.59
N PHE A 213 -14.32 3.96 22.45
CA PHE A 213 -15.51 3.42 23.11
C PHE A 213 -16.15 4.43 24.05
N SER A 214 -15.34 5.15 24.83
CA SER A 214 -15.83 6.20 25.73
C SER A 214 -16.53 7.34 25.02
N ARG A 215 -16.19 7.62 23.76
CA ARG A 215 -16.81 8.72 23.02
C ARG A 215 -18.14 8.35 22.37
N TYR A 216 -18.26 7.11 21.92
CA TYR A 216 -19.41 6.59 21.16
C TYR A 216 -20.29 5.63 21.99
N SER A 217 -20.36 5.88 23.30
CA SER A 217 -21.35 5.25 24.19
C SER A 217 -22.59 6.15 24.31
N SER A 218 -23.76 5.59 24.62
CA SER A 218 -25.05 6.30 24.70
C SER A 218 -25.04 7.52 25.62
N THR A 219 -24.18 7.53 26.63
CA THR A 219 -24.01 8.63 27.57
C THR A 219 -23.32 9.86 26.98
N SER A 220 -22.68 9.74 25.81
CA SER A 220 -21.68 10.71 25.36
C SER A 220 -22.00 11.41 24.04
N THR A 221 -22.91 10.89 23.20
CA THR A 221 -23.36 11.54 21.95
C THR A 221 -24.65 10.94 21.39
N SER A 222 -25.47 11.77 20.73
CA SER A 222 -26.61 11.36 19.92
C SER A 222 -26.20 10.82 18.52
N SER A 223 -25.04 10.16 18.45
CA SER A 223 -24.52 9.66 17.19
C SER A 223 -25.18 8.34 16.79
N THR A 224 -25.29 8.07 15.48
CA THR A 224 -25.77 6.76 14.95
C THR A 224 -24.87 5.58 15.32
N ILE A 225 -23.75 5.85 16.00
CA ILE A 225 -22.74 4.90 16.44
C ILE A 225 -22.82 4.83 17.96
N GLN A 226 -23.63 3.91 18.46
CA GLN A 226 -23.72 3.59 19.89
C GLN A 226 -23.20 2.17 20.10
N PHE A 227 -22.08 2.07 20.81
CA PHE A 227 -21.42 0.81 21.12
C PHE A 227 -22.21 -0.05 22.10
N ASP A 228 -22.77 0.58 23.13
CA ASP A 228 -23.56 -0.03 24.20
C ASP A 228 -24.96 -0.47 23.76
N GLU A 229 -25.57 0.19 22.77
CA GLU A 229 -26.84 -0.26 22.19
C GLU A 229 -26.70 -1.39 21.16
N ASN A 230 -25.50 -1.65 20.64
CA ASN A 230 -25.25 -2.62 19.57
C ASN A 230 -24.13 -3.61 19.91
N ILE A 231 -24.05 -4.04 21.17
CA ILE A 231 -22.99 -4.93 21.70
C ILE A 231 -22.74 -6.14 20.79
N ASP A 232 -23.82 -6.86 20.42
CA ASP A 232 -23.76 -8.08 19.62
C ASP A 232 -23.08 -7.85 18.27
N LYS A 233 -23.42 -6.75 17.61
CA LYS A 233 -22.90 -6.38 16.29
C LYS A 233 -21.41 -6.05 16.35
N TRP A 234 -20.96 -5.37 17.40
CA TRP A 234 -19.56 -4.99 17.55
C TRP A 234 -18.68 -6.17 17.95
N ILE A 235 -19.16 -7.07 18.81
CA ILE A 235 -18.50 -8.35 19.08
C ILE A 235 -18.33 -9.14 17.78
N GLN A 236 -19.38 -9.24 16.96
CA GLN A 236 -19.30 -9.90 15.64
C GLN A 236 -18.26 -9.26 14.73
N ALA A 237 -18.25 -7.93 14.63
CA ALA A 237 -17.29 -7.21 13.79
C ALA A 237 -15.83 -7.43 14.24
N MET A 238 -15.57 -7.42 15.55
CA MET A 238 -14.22 -7.62 16.10
C MET A 238 -13.73 -9.07 15.91
N ILE A 239 -14.60 -10.06 16.10
CA ILE A 239 -14.29 -11.48 15.83
C ILE A 239 -14.07 -11.70 14.32
N GLY A 240 -14.97 -11.18 13.48
CA GLY A 240 -14.90 -11.29 12.02
C GLY A 240 -13.65 -10.64 11.43
N HIS A 241 -13.23 -9.50 11.96
CA HIS A 241 -11.96 -8.84 11.59
C HIS A 241 -10.74 -9.42 12.31
N VAL A 242 -10.92 -10.41 13.18
CA VAL A 242 -9.86 -11.08 13.94
C VAL A 242 -9.01 -10.08 14.74
N ASN A 243 -9.66 -9.09 15.38
CA ASN A 243 -9.00 -8.08 16.20
C ASN A 243 -9.19 -8.37 17.70
N PHE A 244 -8.25 -9.13 18.25
CA PHE A 244 -8.20 -9.46 19.68
C PHE A 244 -8.13 -8.21 20.58
N THR A 245 -7.34 -7.20 20.22
CA THR A 245 -7.11 -6.03 21.08
C THR A 245 -8.37 -5.19 21.21
N ALA A 246 -9.08 -4.96 20.10
CA ALA A 246 -10.37 -4.28 20.14
C ALA A 246 -11.39 -5.06 20.99
N LEU A 247 -11.48 -6.39 20.80
CA LEU A 247 -12.42 -7.25 21.53
C LEU A 247 -12.16 -7.24 23.04
N ASP A 248 -10.90 -7.39 23.46
CA ASP A 248 -10.53 -7.40 24.88
C ASP A 248 -10.83 -6.06 25.56
N GLN A 249 -10.48 -4.95 24.90
CA GLN A 249 -10.80 -3.62 25.42
C GLN A 249 -12.31 -3.38 25.46
N PHE A 250 -13.06 -3.86 24.46
CA PHE A 250 -14.51 -3.69 24.41
C PHE A 250 -15.23 -4.40 25.57
N ILE A 251 -14.86 -5.65 25.83
CA ILE A 251 -15.43 -6.45 26.93
C ILE A 251 -15.11 -5.80 28.29
N LYS A 252 -13.87 -5.36 28.49
CA LYS A 252 -13.45 -4.69 29.73
C LYS A 252 -14.13 -3.35 29.93
N PHE A 253 -14.20 -2.54 28.87
CA PHE A 253 -14.77 -1.18 28.92
C PHE A 253 -16.25 -1.20 29.28
N PHE A 254 -17.04 -2.07 28.62
CA PHE A 254 -18.48 -2.19 28.85
C PHE A 254 -18.86 -3.21 29.94
N LYS A 255 -17.87 -3.84 30.59
CA LYS A 255 -18.07 -4.88 31.61
C LYS A 255 -19.04 -5.98 31.15
N ILE A 256 -18.86 -6.45 29.92
CA ILE A 256 -19.76 -7.41 29.27
C ILE A 256 -19.59 -8.77 29.93
N ASP A 257 -20.69 -9.31 30.47
CA ASP A 257 -20.69 -10.63 31.09
C ASP A 257 -20.43 -11.75 30.07
N SER A 258 -19.75 -12.80 30.53
CA SER A 258 -19.39 -13.96 29.71
C SER A 258 -20.59 -14.66 29.07
N GLU A 259 -21.75 -14.72 29.74
CA GLU A 259 -22.96 -15.35 29.21
C GLU A 259 -23.59 -14.51 28.08
N VAL A 260 -23.43 -13.19 28.10
CA VAL A 260 -23.85 -12.31 26.99
C VAL A 260 -23.01 -12.65 25.75
N ILE A 261 -21.68 -12.69 25.89
CA ILE A 261 -20.77 -13.02 24.78
C ILE A 261 -21.10 -14.40 24.22
N LYS A 262 -21.33 -15.38 25.10
CA LYS A 262 -21.71 -16.76 24.74
C LYS A 262 -23.04 -16.79 23.98
N LYS A 263 -24.04 -16.01 24.39
CA LYS A 263 -25.31 -15.87 23.65
C LYS A 263 -25.09 -15.27 22.25
N VAL A 264 -24.28 -14.21 22.14
CA VAL A 264 -23.92 -13.58 20.85
C VAL A 264 -23.25 -14.59 19.93
N MET A 265 -22.28 -15.34 20.45
CA MET A 265 -21.61 -16.38 19.68
C MET A 265 -22.57 -17.46 19.20
N LYS A 266 -23.48 -17.92 20.06
CA LYS A 266 -24.46 -18.97 19.71
C LYS A 266 -25.43 -18.52 18.61
N ILE A 267 -25.83 -17.25 18.60
CA ILE A 267 -26.84 -16.71 17.66
C ILE A 267 -26.20 -16.23 16.35
N HIS A 268 -25.04 -15.57 16.41
CA HIS A 268 -24.53 -14.78 15.30
C HIS A 268 -23.17 -15.20 14.73
N ILE A 269 -22.44 -16.08 15.41
CA ILE A 269 -21.14 -16.56 14.95
C ILE A 269 -21.29 -18.01 14.51
N ASP A 270 -20.94 -18.28 13.26
CA ASP A 270 -20.86 -19.65 12.76
C ASP A 270 -19.64 -20.34 13.42
N PRO A 271 -19.78 -21.53 14.01
CA PRO A 271 -18.65 -22.34 14.50
C PRO A 271 -17.52 -22.51 13.47
N SER A 272 -17.84 -22.49 12.17
CA SER A 272 -16.89 -22.59 11.06
C SER A 272 -15.93 -21.39 10.96
N VAL A 273 -16.23 -20.25 11.60
CA VAL A 273 -15.36 -19.06 11.63
C VAL A 273 -13.95 -19.40 12.14
N PHE A 274 -13.85 -20.32 13.11
CA PHE A 274 -12.58 -20.79 13.64
C PHE A 274 -11.96 -21.95 12.83
N GLY A 275 -12.73 -22.58 11.93
CA GLY A 275 -12.34 -23.68 11.02
C GLY A 275 -11.06 -23.41 10.23
N ASN A 276 -10.92 -22.20 9.71
CA ASN A 276 -9.69 -21.75 9.04
C ASN A 276 -8.67 -21.25 10.06
N THR A 277 -7.97 -22.19 10.72
CA THR A 277 -7.05 -21.93 11.83
C THR A 277 -5.89 -21.02 11.43
N THR A 278 -5.99 -19.74 11.79
CA THR A 278 -4.88 -18.79 11.75
C THR A 278 -4.44 -18.46 13.17
N TYR A 279 -3.21 -17.96 13.32
CA TYR A 279 -2.68 -17.54 14.62
C TYR A 279 -3.62 -16.57 15.36
N ASP A 280 -4.15 -15.57 14.66
CA ASP A 280 -5.00 -14.54 15.27
C ASP A 280 -6.38 -15.10 15.66
N LYS A 281 -6.91 -16.05 14.88
CA LYS A 281 -8.17 -16.75 15.24
C LYS A 281 -8.00 -17.66 16.44
N LEU A 282 -6.88 -18.40 16.54
CA LEU A 282 -6.53 -19.17 17.75
C LEU A 282 -6.38 -18.26 18.97
N LYS A 283 -5.80 -17.07 18.78
CA LYS A 283 -5.66 -16.09 19.85
C LYS A 283 -7.01 -15.63 20.40
N ILE A 284 -7.97 -15.31 19.51
CA ILE A 284 -9.34 -14.96 19.92
C ILE A 284 -10.06 -16.16 20.55
N TYR A 285 -9.95 -17.34 19.96
CA TYR A 285 -10.58 -18.55 20.49
C TYR A 285 -10.10 -18.87 21.92
N ASN A 286 -8.78 -18.89 22.16
CA ASN A 286 -8.22 -19.15 23.50
C ASN A 286 -8.63 -18.07 24.50
N TYR A 287 -8.73 -16.81 24.06
CA TYR A 287 -9.22 -15.73 24.91
C TYR A 287 -10.67 -15.96 25.33
N LEU A 288 -11.58 -16.20 24.37
CA LEU A 288 -12.99 -16.47 24.65
C LEU A 288 -13.18 -17.72 25.52
N LYS A 289 -12.31 -18.73 25.36
CA LYS A 289 -12.24 -19.90 26.24
C LYS A 289 -11.85 -19.51 27.67
N SER A 290 -10.80 -18.70 27.83
CA SER A 290 -10.28 -18.31 29.14
C SER A 290 -11.26 -17.49 29.98
N ILE A 291 -12.20 -16.78 29.33
CA ILE A 291 -13.26 -16.03 29.98
C ILE A 291 -14.62 -16.79 29.97
N ASN A 292 -14.60 -18.11 29.79
CA ASN A 292 -15.79 -18.98 29.78
C ASN A 292 -16.92 -18.55 28.83
N SER A 293 -16.60 -17.84 27.75
CA SER A 293 -17.57 -17.23 26.83
C SER A 293 -17.81 -18.06 25.56
N LEU A 294 -17.18 -19.23 25.43
CA LEU A 294 -17.40 -20.13 24.29
C LEU A 294 -18.66 -20.99 24.49
N PRO A 295 -19.61 -20.99 23.55
CA PRO A 295 -20.73 -21.93 23.57
C PRO A 295 -20.26 -23.37 23.37
N THR A 296 -20.99 -24.34 23.94
CA THR A 296 -20.73 -25.77 23.72
C THR A 296 -20.79 -26.16 22.22
N SER A 297 -21.58 -25.44 21.41
CA SER A 297 -21.61 -25.64 19.95
C SER A 297 -20.30 -25.27 19.24
N HIS A 298 -19.48 -24.41 19.86
CA HIS A 298 -18.21 -23.93 19.32
C HIS A 298 -16.99 -24.65 19.92
N THR A 299 -17.14 -25.35 21.05
CA THR A 299 -16.05 -26.09 21.67
C THR A 299 -15.71 -27.39 20.94
N LEU A 300 -16.62 -27.92 20.11
CA LEU A 300 -16.52 -29.25 19.49
C LEU A 300 -16.05 -29.24 18.01
N LEU A 301 -16.15 -28.11 17.30
CA LEU A 301 -16.01 -28.06 15.83
C LEU A 301 -14.89 -27.20 15.19
N PRO A 302 -14.04 -26.42 15.89
CA PRO A 302 -13.30 -25.35 15.24
C PRO A 302 -12.14 -25.80 14.33
N PHE A 303 -11.82 -27.09 14.28
CA PHE A 303 -10.61 -27.58 13.62
C PHE A 303 -10.86 -28.58 12.49
N ILE A 304 -12.11 -29.03 12.31
CA ILE A 304 -12.50 -30.10 11.37
C ILE A 304 -12.20 -29.72 9.91
N SER A 305 -12.23 -28.42 9.58
CA SER A 305 -11.99 -27.89 8.22
C SER A 305 -10.66 -27.16 8.05
N THR A 306 -9.67 -27.38 8.94
CA THR A 306 -8.42 -26.62 8.90
C THR A 306 -7.61 -26.90 7.65
N ASP A 307 -7.40 -25.86 6.83
CA ASP A 307 -6.38 -25.83 5.80
C ASP A 307 -4.98 -25.80 6.43
N LEU A 308 -4.40 -27.00 6.63
CA LEU A 308 -3.07 -27.19 7.18
C LEU A 308 -1.99 -26.50 6.34
N SER A 309 -2.23 -26.23 5.05
CA SER A 309 -1.21 -25.64 4.18
C SER A 309 -0.78 -24.24 4.65
N LYS A 310 -1.72 -23.42 5.16
CA LYS A 310 -1.43 -22.08 5.71
C LYS A 310 -0.80 -22.15 7.08
N PHE A 311 -1.26 -23.08 7.92
CA PHE A 311 -0.76 -23.27 9.29
C PHE A 311 0.67 -23.81 9.29
N LEU A 312 0.94 -24.76 8.40
CA LEU A 312 2.24 -25.42 8.18
C LEU A 312 3.00 -24.82 6.98
N SER A 313 2.73 -23.57 6.62
CA SER A 313 3.48 -22.89 5.55
C SER A 313 4.94 -22.71 5.98
N PHE A 314 5.86 -23.05 5.07
CA PHE A 314 7.31 -22.90 5.29
C PHE A 314 7.76 -21.43 5.20
N ASP A 315 6.89 -20.54 4.70
CA ASP A 315 7.14 -19.09 4.66
C ASP A 315 6.81 -18.40 5.98
N ASN A 316 6.14 -19.10 6.91
CA ASN A 316 5.95 -18.59 8.26
C ASN A 316 7.29 -18.49 8.99
N LYS A 317 7.48 -17.40 9.75
CA LYS A 317 8.58 -17.28 10.70
C LYS A 317 8.53 -18.39 11.74
N PHE A 318 9.68 -18.93 12.16
CA PHE A 318 9.73 -20.01 13.14
C PHE A 318 9.04 -19.66 14.47
N LYS A 319 9.22 -18.42 14.94
CA LYS A 319 8.51 -17.88 16.12
C LYS A 319 6.99 -17.98 16.00
N LYS A 320 6.44 -17.80 14.79
CA LYS A 320 5.00 -17.91 14.54
C LYS A 320 4.53 -19.36 14.62
N LEU A 321 5.31 -20.33 14.11
CA LEU A 321 5.02 -21.76 14.24
C LEU A 321 4.96 -22.17 15.72
N ILE A 322 5.99 -21.84 16.51
CA ILE A 322 6.04 -22.15 17.95
C ILE A 322 4.83 -21.56 18.68
N LYS A 323 4.56 -20.26 18.46
CA LYS A 323 3.42 -19.58 19.10
C LYS A 323 2.07 -20.16 18.68
N SER A 324 1.91 -20.54 17.42
CA SER A 324 0.68 -21.14 16.91
C SER A 324 0.48 -22.54 17.46
N TYR A 325 1.55 -23.33 17.54
CA TYR A 325 1.55 -24.65 18.15
C TYR A 325 1.15 -24.61 19.62
N LYS A 326 1.80 -23.76 20.43
CA LYS A 326 1.46 -23.62 21.87
C LYS A 326 -0.02 -23.30 22.07
N ARG A 327 -0.52 -22.32 21.32
CA ARG A 327 -1.95 -21.95 21.35
C ARG A 327 -2.87 -23.09 20.92
N LEU A 328 -2.48 -23.86 19.91
CA LEU A 328 -3.25 -25.00 19.41
C LEU A 328 -3.41 -26.06 20.51
N ILE A 329 -2.31 -26.44 21.17
CA ILE A 329 -2.33 -27.44 22.24
C ILE A 329 -3.14 -26.94 23.46
N GLU A 330 -2.94 -25.69 23.88
CA GLU A 330 -3.71 -25.03 24.96
C GLU A 330 -5.23 -24.99 24.67
N SER A 331 -5.61 -24.79 23.40
CA SER A 331 -7.01 -24.62 23.01
C SER A 331 -7.87 -25.85 23.29
N THR A 332 -7.26 -27.03 23.34
CA THR A 332 -7.98 -28.31 23.25
C THR A 332 -8.07 -29.12 24.52
N ASN A 333 -7.38 -28.74 25.60
CA ASN A 333 -7.31 -29.52 26.85
C ASN A 333 -7.28 -31.03 26.58
N LEU A 334 -6.30 -31.48 25.79
CA LEU A 334 -6.26 -32.84 25.23
C LEU A 334 -6.39 -33.92 26.32
N GLN A 335 -5.81 -33.67 27.50
CA GLN A 335 -5.93 -34.55 28.68
C GLN A 335 -7.37 -34.64 29.19
N GLU A 336 -8.05 -33.51 29.37
CA GLU A 336 -9.43 -33.45 29.83
C GLU A 336 -10.39 -34.13 28.83
N ARG A 337 -10.12 -33.99 27.51
CA ARG A 337 -10.87 -34.72 26.48
C ARG A 337 -10.64 -36.22 26.52
N MET A 338 -9.40 -36.67 26.78
CA MET A 338 -9.11 -38.08 26.95
C MET A 338 -9.83 -38.66 28.17
N GLU A 339 -9.84 -37.93 29.29
CA GLU A 339 -10.53 -38.35 30.51
C GLU A 339 -12.05 -38.36 30.33
N GLN A 340 -12.62 -37.33 29.71
CA GLN A 340 -14.05 -37.30 29.38
C GLN A 340 -14.45 -38.37 28.37
N GLN A 341 -13.59 -38.72 27.41
CA GLN A 341 -13.85 -39.82 26.48
C GLN A 341 -13.69 -41.19 27.13
N LYS A 342 -12.75 -41.34 28.09
CA LYS A 342 -12.63 -42.54 28.92
C LYS A 342 -13.84 -42.72 29.85
N GLN A 343 -14.35 -41.63 30.45
CA GLN A 343 -15.53 -41.65 31.32
C GLN A 343 -16.86 -41.80 30.54
N LYS A 344 -16.93 -41.30 29.30
CA LYS A 344 -18.04 -41.58 28.37
C LYS A 344 -17.84 -42.94 27.70
N GLU A 345 -17.97 -44.01 28.47
CA GLU A 345 -17.81 -45.43 28.08
C GLU A 345 -18.75 -45.94 26.95
N LYS A 346 -19.40 -45.06 26.17
CA LYS A 346 -20.28 -45.42 25.04
C LYS A 346 -19.76 -45.02 23.65
N ILE A 347 -18.60 -44.39 23.53
CA ILE A 347 -17.99 -44.10 22.22
C ILE A 347 -16.83 -45.07 22.00
N LYS A 348 -16.99 -46.03 21.08
CA LYS A 348 -15.92 -46.93 20.61
C LYS A 348 -14.78 -46.10 20.00
N ILE A 349 -13.81 -45.68 20.81
CA ILE A 349 -12.56 -45.12 20.30
C ILE A 349 -11.82 -46.26 19.62
N HIS A 350 -11.57 -46.14 18.32
CA HIS A 350 -10.81 -47.16 17.59
C HIS A 350 -9.42 -47.33 18.24
N PRO A 351 -8.92 -48.56 18.49
CA PRO A 351 -7.64 -48.79 19.16
C PRO A 351 -6.45 -48.05 18.52
N SER A 352 -6.50 -47.78 17.21
CA SER A 352 -5.48 -46.97 16.52
C SER A 352 -5.35 -45.57 17.09
N ASN A 353 -6.45 -44.94 17.53
CA ASN A 353 -6.45 -43.56 18.01
C ASN A 353 -5.69 -43.45 19.34
N ILE A 354 -5.79 -44.46 20.22
CA ILE A 354 -5.06 -44.51 21.50
C ILE A 354 -3.55 -44.39 21.26
N LYS A 355 -3.01 -45.18 20.33
CA LYS A 355 -1.58 -45.14 19.96
C LYS A 355 -1.14 -43.77 19.41
N TYR A 356 -2.01 -43.10 18.66
CA TYR A 356 -1.72 -41.75 18.15
C TYR A 356 -1.77 -40.69 19.25
N TYR A 357 -2.69 -40.80 20.20
CA TYR A 357 -2.75 -39.93 21.37
C TYR A 357 -1.52 -40.08 22.27
N GLU A 358 -1.10 -41.31 22.56
CA GLU A 358 0.13 -41.57 23.34
C GLU A 358 1.35 -40.96 22.67
N LYS A 359 1.48 -41.15 21.35
CA LYS A 359 2.56 -40.57 20.54
C LYS A 359 2.51 -39.05 20.50
N LEU A 360 1.32 -38.46 20.44
CA LEU A 360 1.13 -37.01 20.49
C LEU A 360 1.57 -36.46 21.85
N ASN A 361 1.13 -37.08 22.95
CA ASN A 361 1.50 -36.70 24.31
C ASN A 361 3.02 -36.77 24.52
N GLN A 362 3.68 -37.83 24.02
CA GLN A 362 5.14 -37.94 24.06
C GLN A 362 5.83 -36.76 23.34
N ILE A 363 5.38 -36.43 22.12
CA ILE A 363 5.98 -35.30 21.37
C ILE A 363 5.68 -33.96 22.04
N ILE A 364 4.50 -33.79 22.65
CA ILE A 364 4.16 -32.59 23.42
C ILE A 364 5.12 -32.40 24.59
N LEU A 365 5.41 -33.47 25.36
CA LEU A 365 6.38 -33.43 26.45
C LEU A 365 7.76 -33.02 25.95
N GLU A 366 8.27 -33.69 24.90
CA GLU A 366 9.56 -33.35 24.27
C GLU A 366 9.62 -31.89 23.77
N LEU A 367 8.51 -31.36 23.25
CA LEU A 367 8.46 -29.97 22.76
C LEU A 367 8.31 -28.93 23.88
N ASN A 368 7.72 -29.32 25.02
CA ASN A 368 7.57 -28.45 26.18
C ASN A 368 8.89 -28.27 26.95
N GLU A 369 9.80 -29.24 26.86
CA GLU A 369 11.18 -29.13 27.38
C GLU A 369 12.03 -28.09 26.61
N ILE A 370 11.64 -27.77 25.37
CA ILE A 370 12.35 -26.81 24.52
C ILE A 370 11.93 -25.38 24.89
N GLN A 371 12.78 -24.70 25.64
CA GLN A 371 12.57 -23.30 25.98
C GLN A 371 12.86 -22.38 24.78
N THR A 372 12.05 -21.34 24.57
CA THR A 372 12.26 -20.40 23.46
C THR A 372 13.57 -19.61 23.56
N SER A 373 14.15 -19.52 24.76
CA SER A 373 15.48 -18.96 25.04
C SER A 373 16.62 -19.74 24.37
N GLN A 374 16.37 -20.97 23.92
CA GLN A 374 17.36 -21.80 23.22
C GLN A 374 17.56 -21.42 21.74
N PHE A 375 16.76 -20.48 21.21
CA PHE A 375 16.85 -20.04 19.82
C PHE A 375 17.30 -18.58 19.73
N THR A 376 18.18 -18.27 18.78
CA THR A 376 18.56 -16.88 18.52
C THR A 376 17.39 -16.08 17.95
N ASN A 377 17.41 -14.75 18.12
CA ASN A 377 16.40 -13.89 17.52
C ASN A 377 16.35 -14.02 15.99
N ASP A 378 17.49 -14.23 15.34
CA ASP A 378 17.57 -14.46 13.89
C ASP A 378 16.91 -15.77 13.48
N GLN A 379 17.14 -16.86 14.23
CA GLN A 379 16.46 -18.14 13.98
C GLN A 379 14.95 -18.00 14.17
N LEU A 380 14.50 -17.33 15.23
CA LEU A 380 13.09 -17.11 15.51
C LEU A 380 12.40 -16.24 14.43
N ASN A 381 13.12 -15.26 13.89
CA ASN A 381 12.61 -14.33 12.89
C ASN A 381 12.78 -14.82 11.44
N SER A 382 13.59 -15.86 11.22
CA SER A 382 13.76 -16.53 9.93
C SER A 382 12.53 -17.37 9.56
N THR A 383 12.29 -17.50 8.25
CA THR A 383 11.29 -18.42 7.72
C THR A 383 11.76 -19.86 7.88
N ILE A 384 10.82 -20.80 8.03
CA ILE A 384 11.13 -22.24 8.13
C ILE A 384 11.89 -22.71 6.87
N LYS A 385 11.53 -22.19 5.69
CA LYS A 385 12.24 -22.44 4.44
C LYS A 385 13.73 -22.10 4.52
N ASN A 386 14.07 -20.91 5.00
CA ASN A 386 15.46 -20.48 5.10
C ASN A 386 16.24 -21.34 6.11
N LEU A 387 15.63 -21.66 7.25
CA LEU A 387 16.25 -22.50 8.29
C LEU A 387 16.58 -23.91 7.79
N LEU A 388 15.71 -24.47 6.95
CA LEU A 388 15.93 -25.81 6.37
C LEU A 388 16.95 -25.82 5.23
N ASN A 389 17.08 -24.71 4.50
CA ASN A 389 18.10 -24.57 3.44
C ASN A 389 19.52 -24.35 4.00
N HIS A 390 19.67 -23.70 5.17
CA HIS A 390 20.98 -23.39 5.78
C HIS A 390 21.58 -24.53 6.61
N THR A 391 20.86 -25.63 6.84
CA THR A 391 21.30 -26.69 7.77
C THR A 391 22.14 -27.80 7.13
N THR A 392 22.66 -27.62 5.92
CA THR A 392 23.57 -28.58 5.27
C THR A 392 25.02 -28.19 5.56
N PRO A 393 25.76 -28.93 6.40
CA PRO A 393 27.17 -28.67 6.63
C PRO A 393 27.96 -29.23 5.45
N THR A 394 28.13 -28.43 4.39
CA THR A 394 29.13 -28.73 3.38
C THR A 394 30.41 -28.02 3.78
N SER A 395 31.25 -28.74 4.51
CA SER A 395 32.64 -28.41 4.76
C SER A 395 33.41 -28.36 3.44
N THR A 396 33.56 -27.18 2.86
CA THR A 396 34.65 -26.88 1.93
C THR A 396 34.91 -25.36 1.93
N SER A 397 36.11 -25.02 2.36
CA SER A 397 36.70 -23.70 2.57
C SER A 397 36.74 -22.82 1.32
N THR A 398 36.25 -21.58 1.39
CA THR A 398 37.00 -20.31 1.12
C THR A 398 36.13 -19.04 1.25
N SER A 399 36.51 -18.20 2.24
CA SER A 399 36.45 -16.72 2.32
C SER A 399 35.15 -15.91 2.05
N THR A 400 34.51 -15.54 3.19
CA THR A 400 33.97 -14.20 3.61
C THR A 400 32.76 -13.55 2.89
N PRO A 401 31.88 -12.76 3.60
CA PRO A 401 31.96 -12.33 5.01
C PRO A 401 30.66 -12.37 5.88
N ASN A 402 30.91 -12.51 7.19
CA ASN A 402 30.16 -11.94 8.34
C ASN A 402 28.79 -12.52 8.74
N LEU A 403 28.82 -13.69 9.37
CA LEU A 403 27.94 -14.01 10.50
C LEU A 403 28.85 -14.33 11.68
N THR A 404 29.09 -13.33 12.54
CA THR A 404 29.84 -13.48 13.78
C THR A 404 29.03 -14.37 14.73
N ILE A 405 29.19 -15.68 14.61
CA ILE A 405 28.71 -16.64 15.60
C ILE A 405 29.72 -16.60 16.73
N THR A 406 29.48 -15.74 17.71
CA THR A 406 30.14 -15.79 19.02
C THR A 406 29.79 -17.12 19.67
N SER A 407 30.77 -18.02 19.66
CA SER A 407 30.74 -19.32 20.29
C SER A 407 30.84 -19.18 21.81
N THR A 408 29.71 -19.27 22.51
CA THR A 408 29.68 -19.69 23.91
C THR A 408 28.56 -20.70 24.14
N ALA A 409 29.01 -21.93 24.40
CA ALA A 409 28.38 -22.95 25.22
C ALA A 409 26.94 -23.45 24.87
N SER A 410 26.92 -24.72 24.48
CA SER A 410 25.90 -25.74 24.77
C SER A 410 24.64 -25.80 23.89
N ASN A 411 24.42 -27.02 23.38
CA ASN A 411 23.29 -27.53 22.61
C ASN A 411 23.26 -27.14 21.13
N ASN A 412 23.95 -27.94 20.31
CA ASN A 412 23.79 -28.04 18.86
C ASN A 412 22.40 -28.59 18.55
N ILE A 413 21.38 -27.78 18.83
CA ILE A 413 19.98 -28.11 18.66
C ILE A 413 19.77 -28.35 17.17
N ASN A 414 19.46 -29.59 16.81
CA ASN A 414 19.13 -29.93 15.44
C ASN A 414 17.77 -29.28 15.10
N LEU A 415 17.83 -28.03 14.64
CA LEU A 415 16.68 -27.19 14.33
C LEU A 415 15.75 -27.86 13.32
N LYS A 416 16.32 -28.62 12.38
CA LYS A 416 15.58 -29.43 11.40
C LYS A 416 14.74 -30.50 12.10
N GLU A 417 15.30 -31.23 13.07
CA GLU A 417 14.54 -32.21 13.85
C GLU A 417 13.51 -31.56 14.78
N ILE A 418 13.78 -30.39 15.36
CA ILE A 418 12.77 -29.66 16.15
C ILE A 418 11.59 -29.23 15.27
N ILE A 419 11.86 -28.60 14.12
CA ILE A 419 10.82 -28.19 13.18
C ILE A 419 10.00 -29.43 12.76
N LYS A 420 10.66 -30.54 12.45
CA LYS A 420 10.00 -31.82 12.14
C LYS A 420 9.11 -32.31 13.27
N LYS A 421 9.54 -32.20 14.54
CA LYS A 421 8.72 -32.54 15.72
C LYS A 421 7.48 -31.65 15.82
N TYR A 422 7.60 -30.33 15.63
CA TYR A 422 6.44 -29.42 15.59
C TYR A 422 5.43 -29.83 14.52
N TYR A 423 5.89 -30.03 13.27
CA TYR A 423 5.02 -30.44 12.16
C TYR A 423 4.35 -31.79 12.44
N LYS A 424 5.11 -32.76 12.96
CA LYS A 424 4.61 -34.09 13.31
C LYS A 424 3.55 -34.01 14.41
N SER A 425 3.78 -33.21 15.45
CA SER A 425 2.83 -32.99 16.55
C SER A 425 1.53 -32.38 16.04
N ILE A 426 1.61 -31.34 15.22
CA ILE A 426 0.45 -30.69 14.60
C ILE A 426 -0.33 -31.70 13.74
N CYS A 427 0.34 -32.47 12.87
CA CYS A 427 -0.34 -33.47 12.05
C CYS A 427 -1.04 -34.53 12.90
N LEU A 428 -0.40 -35.03 13.96
CA LEU A 428 -0.99 -36.00 14.88
C LEU A 428 -2.17 -35.41 15.65
N PHE A 429 -2.04 -34.17 16.12
CA PHE A 429 -3.11 -33.44 16.79
C PHE A 429 -4.40 -33.40 15.96
N PHE A 430 -4.26 -33.03 14.70
CA PHE A 430 -5.40 -32.96 13.79
C PHE A 430 -5.94 -34.35 13.42
N TYR A 431 -5.07 -35.34 13.24
CA TYR A 431 -5.47 -36.73 13.05
C TYR A 431 -6.30 -37.26 14.24
N CYS A 432 -5.91 -36.91 15.47
CA CYS A 432 -6.63 -37.34 16.67
C CYS A 432 -7.95 -36.58 16.89
N THR A 433 -8.06 -35.33 16.44
CA THR A 433 -9.22 -34.47 16.75
C THR A 433 -10.33 -34.53 15.71
N VAL A 434 -10.06 -35.08 14.52
CA VAL A 434 -10.99 -35.07 13.39
C VAL A 434 -11.46 -36.49 13.08
N ASN A 435 -12.75 -36.64 12.77
CA ASN A 435 -13.40 -37.93 12.56
C ASN A 435 -12.72 -38.70 11.41
N SER A 436 -12.58 -40.03 11.53
CA SER A 436 -11.91 -40.89 10.53
C SER A 436 -12.53 -40.78 9.13
N ALA A 437 -13.82 -40.44 9.05
CA ALA A 437 -14.53 -40.17 7.79
C ALA A 437 -13.91 -39.01 6.96
N THR A 438 -13.08 -38.17 7.56
CA THR A 438 -12.43 -37.01 6.93
C THR A 438 -10.92 -37.19 6.70
N GLU A 439 -10.43 -38.44 6.70
CA GLU A 439 -9.01 -38.77 6.40
C GLU A 439 -8.47 -38.12 5.13
N MET A 440 -9.34 -37.86 4.14
CA MET A 440 -8.96 -37.23 2.87
C MET A 440 -8.30 -35.85 3.03
N PHE A 441 -8.54 -35.16 4.16
CA PHE A 441 -8.01 -33.82 4.44
C PHE A 441 -6.66 -33.82 5.18
N PHE A 442 -6.23 -34.93 5.80
CA PHE A 442 -4.96 -35.01 6.56
C PHE A 442 -3.79 -35.48 5.71
N ARG A 443 -3.47 -34.70 4.68
CA ARG A 443 -2.25 -34.91 3.89
C ARG A 443 -1.14 -34.06 4.49
N LYS A 444 0.00 -34.69 4.85
CA LYS A 444 1.21 -33.93 5.17
C LYS A 444 1.57 -33.09 3.94
N PRO A 445 1.94 -31.81 4.08
CA PRO A 445 2.34 -30.99 2.94
C PRO A 445 3.48 -31.62 2.15
N LEU A 446 3.55 -31.41 0.83
CA LEU A 446 4.64 -31.92 -0.01
C LEU A 446 6.02 -31.62 0.55
N LEU A 447 6.21 -30.38 1.01
CA LEU A 447 7.45 -29.91 1.61
C LEU A 447 7.87 -30.72 2.83
N TYR A 448 6.94 -31.39 3.53
CA TYR A 448 7.30 -32.32 4.61
C TYR A 448 8.05 -33.53 4.06
N TYR A 449 7.59 -34.09 2.93
CA TYR A 449 8.25 -35.24 2.30
C TYR A 449 9.59 -34.84 1.71
N LEU A 450 9.64 -33.73 0.97
CA LEU A 450 10.88 -33.21 0.39
C LEU A 450 11.96 -32.95 1.44
N ASN A 451 11.62 -32.31 2.57
CA ASN A 451 12.63 -31.86 3.54
C ASN A 451 12.98 -32.87 4.63
N PHE A 452 12.02 -33.73 5.03
CA PHE A 452 12.18 -34.59 6.22
C PHE A 452 12.14 -36.08 5.92
N LYS A 453 11.78 -36.51 4.69
CA LYS A 453 11.69 -37.92 4.33
C LYS A 453 12.65 -38.24 3.19
N LYS A 454 13.63 -39.11 3.46
CA LYS A 454 14.54 -39.61 2.43
C LYS A 454 13.80 -40.67 1.60
N GLU A 455 13.35 -40.32 0.40
CA GLU A 455 12.79 -41.22 -0.61
C GLU A 455 13.47 -40.94 -1.95
N SER A 456 13.51 -41.92 -2.86
CA SER A 456 13.99 -41.65 -4.22
C SER A 456 13.05 -40.69 -4.95
N VAL A 457 13.59 -39.89 -5.87
CA VAL A 457 12.81 -38.93 -6.67
C VAL A 457 11.64 -39.60 -7.37
N ASP A 458 11.86 -40.79 -7.93
CA ASP A 458 10.86 -41.60 -8.62
C ASP A 458 9.68 -42.00 -7.70
N LYS A 459 9.95 -42.43 -6.45
CA LYS A 459 8.89 -42.72 -5.46
C LYS A 459 8.15 -41.46 -5.01
N MET A 460 8.84 -40.32 -4.92
CA MET A 460 8.18 -39.05 -4.63
C MET A 460 7.26 -38.64 -5.78
N TYR A 461 7.72 -38.78 -7.03
CA TYR A 461 6.92 -38.51 -8.22
C TYR A 461 5.68 -39.40 -8.27
N GLU A 462 5.83 -40.71 -8.03
CA GLU A 462 4.71 -41.64 -7.91
C GLU A 462 3.68 -41.18 -6.86
N ARG A 463 4.13 -40.73 -5.67
CA ARG A 463 3.22 -40.20 -4.64
C ARG A 463 2.51 -38.93 -5.09
N VAL A 464 3.23 -38.00 -5.68
CA VAL A 464 2.69 -36.71 -6.15
C VAL A 464 1.59 -36.96 -7.17
N VAL A 465 1.85 -37.84 -8.14
CA VAL A 465 0.88 -38.25 -9.15
C VAL A 465 -0.31 -39.01 -8.54
N ASN A 466 -0.05 -40.12 -7.83
CA ASN A 466 -1.08 -41.08 -7.45
C ASN A 466 -1.86 -40.65 -6.20
N LYS A 467 -1.20 -40.02 -5.22
CA LYS A 467 -1.81 -39.74 -3.91
C LYS A 467 -2.32 -38.33 -3.77
N TRP A 468 -1.78 -37.36 -4.53
CA TRP A 468 -2.19 -35.96 -4.37
C TRP A 468 -3.26 -35.49 -5.35
N ASN A 469 -3.77 -36.39 -6.19
CA ASN A 469 -4.90 -36.13 -7.11
C ASN A 469 -4.70 -34.81 -7.88
N GLY A 470 -3.52 -34.64 -8.47
CA GLY A 470 -3.29 -33.64 -9.53
C GLY A 470 -3.60 -32.19 -9.16
N ARG A 471 -3.42 -31.76 -7.89
CA ARG A 471 -3.41 -30.32 -7.62
C ARG A 471 -2.15 -29.75 -8.26
N SER A 472 -2.36 -28.92 -9.27
CA SER A 472 -1.30 -28.32 -10.04
C SER A 472 -0.24 -27.56 -9.20
N PHE A 473 -0.66 -27.01 -8.06
CA PHE A 473 0.25 -26.38 -7.10
C PHE A 473 1.28 -27.37 -6.52
N ASP A 474 0.86 -28.59 -6.19
CA ASP A 474 1.77 -29.61 -5.65
C ASP A 474 2.72 -30.13 -6.73
N HIS A 475 2.24 -30.29 -7.98
CA HIS A 475 3.12 -30.60 -9.12
C HIS A 475 4.18 -29.51 -9.34
N GLN A 476 3.76 -28.25 -9.29
CA GLN A 476 4.66 -27.12 -9.46
C GLN A 476 5.74 -27.08 -8.36
N LEU A 477 5.32 -27.20 -7.10
CA LEU A 477 6.26 -27.27 -5.99
C LEU A 477 7.22 -28.46 -6.13
N PHE A 478 6.73 -29.62 -6.54
CA PHE A 478 7.55 -30.83 -6.68
C PHE A 478 8.64 -30.63 -7.75
N PHE A 479 8.25 -30.31 -8.98
CA PHE A 479 9.21 -30.18 -10.07
C PHE A 479 10.20 -29.03 -9.83
N GLN A 480 9.73 -27.89 -9.32
CA GLN A 480 10.62 -26.77 -9.01
C GLN A 480 11.62 -27.11 -7.90
N SER A 481 11.20 -27.84 -6.87
CA SER A 481 12.11 -28.28 -5.81
C SER A 481 13.13 -29.27 -6.33
N ILE A 482 12.71 -30.32 -7.05
CA ILE A 482 13.61 -31.39 -7.48
C ILE A 482 14.60 -30.90 -8.56
N LEU A 483 14.13 -30.21 -9.59
CA LEU A 483 15.00 -29.82 -10.72
C LEU A 483 16.01 -28.74 -10.33
N LYS A 484 15.69 -27.90 -9.34
CA LYS A 484 16.60 -26.86 -8.81
C LYS A 484 17.47 -27.32 -7.65
N ASP A 485 17.21 -28.47 -7.03
CA ASP A 485 18.03 -28.96 -5.92
C ASP A 485 19.41 -29.41 -6.43
N ILE A 486 20.47 -28.81 -5.89
CA ILE A 486 21.85 -29.11 -6.25
C ILE A 486 22.28 -30.47 -5.67
N ASN A 487 21.63 -30.95 -4.61
CA ASN A 487 21.97 -32.19 -3.93
C ASN A 487 21.38 -33.44 -4.61
N ILE A 488 20.46 -33.27 -5.56
CA ILE A 488 19.89 -34.38 -6.33
C ILE A 488 20.81 -34.67 -7.50
N GLU A 489 21.23 -35.94 -7.62
CA GLU A 489 22.13 -36.37 -8.68
C GLU A 489 21.51 -36.09 -10.06
N LYS A 490 22.35 -35.65 -10.99
CA LYS A 490 21.94 -35.29 -12.36
C LYS A 490 21.18 -36.44 -13.05
N ASN A 491 21.61 -37.69 -12.85
CA ASN A 491 20.98 -38.87 -13.41
C ASN A 491 19.54 -39.06 -12.89
N GLU A 492 19.27 -38.79 -11.61
CA GLU A 492 17.91 -38.86 -11.06
C GLU A 492 16.99 -37.80 -11.68
N LYS A 493 17.52 -36.62 -12.01
CA LYS A 493 16.76 -35.57 -12.73
C LYS A 493 16.44 -35.99 -14.17
N PHE A 494 17.41 -36.60 -14.87
CA PHE A 494 17.21 -37.11 -16.23
C PHE A 494 16.21 -38.26 -16.27
N GLU A 495 16.28 -39.17 -15.29
CA GLU A 495 15.29 -40.24 -15.13
C GLU A 495 13.89 -39.67 -14.87
N LEU A 496 13.78 -38.64 -14.02
CA LEU A 496 12.49 -37.95 -13.78
C LEU A 496 11.92 -37.37 -15.08
N ILE A 497 12.74 -36.71 -15.91
CA ILE A 497 12.29 -36.15 -17.19
C ILE A 497 11.76 -37.27 -18.09
N SER A 498 12.49 -38.37 -18.21
CA SER A 498 12.07 -39.53 -19.01
C SER A 498 10.76 -40.13 -18.48
N ASN A 499 10.66 -40.34 -17.16
CA ASN A 499 9.47 -40.91 -16.52
C ASN A 499 8.21 -40.03 -16.70
N VAL A 500 8.37 -38.70 -16.71
CA VAL A 500 7.27 -37.75 -16.98
C VAL A 500 6.85 -37.81 -18.44
N LEU A 501 7.80 -37.77 -19.39
CA LEU A 501 7.51 -37.77 -20.83
C LEU A 501 6.95 -39.11 -21.32
N ASP A 502 7.44 -40.22 -20.76
CA ASP A 502 6.93 -41.57 -21.05
C ASP A 502 5.62 -41.88 -20.31
N ASN A 503 5.10 -40.93 -19.50
CA ASN A 503 3.88 -41.07 -18.72
C ASN A 503 3.88 -42.33 -17.81
N LYS A 504 5.05 -42.69 -17.25
CA LYS A 504 5.29 -43.97 -16.54
C LYS A 504 4.25 -44.28 -15.46
N TYR A 505 3.78 -43.27 -14.72
CA TYR A 505 2.82 -43.44 -13.62
C TYR A 505 1.40 -42.94 -13.91
N VAL A 506 1.17 -42.25 -15.04
CA VAL A 506 -0.10 -41.55 -15.25
C VAL A 506 -0.65 -41.87 -16.63
N LYS A 507 -1.86 -42.43 -16.69
CA LYS A 507 -2.59 -42.51 -17.96
C LYS A 507 -3.07 -41.14 -18.47
N THR A 508 -3.13 -40.13 -17.59
CA THR A 508 -3.73 -38.82 -17.86
C THR A 508 -2.98 -37.68 -17.15
N PHE A 509 -1.69 -37.48 -17.44
CA PHE A 509 -1.03 -36.23 -17.07
C PHE A 509 -1.70 -35.09 -17.85
N LYS A 510 -2.34 -34.13 -17.18
CA LYS A 510 -3.14 -33.12 -17.88
C LYS A 510 -2.22 -32.18 -18.67
N GLU A 511 -2.75 -31.53 -19.70
CA GLU A 511 -2.01 -30.52 -20.47
C GLU A 511 -1.39 -29.43 -19.58
N TYR A 512 -2.12 -29.01 -18.54
CA TYR A 512 -1.63 -28.05 -17.55
C TYR A 512 -0.45 -28.57 -16.70
N ASP A 513 -0.41 -29.88 -16.42
CA ASP A 513 0.69 -30.48 -15.65
C ASP A 513 1.97 -30.52 -16.47
N HIS A 514 1.86 -30.77 -17.78
CA HIS A 514 2.98 -30.63 -18.72
C HIS A 514 3.50 -29.19 -18.78
N TYR A 515 2.60 -28.20 -18.83
CA TYR A 515 2.98 -26.79 -18.80
C TYR A 515 3.81 -26.44 -17.55
N ILE A 516 3.40 -26.96 -16.38
CA ILE A 516 4.12 -26.78 -15.11
C ILE A 516 5.49 -27.45 -15.14
N PHE A 517 5.55 -28.68 -15.67
CA PHE A 517 6.79 -29.43 -15.80
C PHE A 517 7.77 -28.71 -16.73
N PHE A 518 7.33 -28.28 -17.92
CA PHE A 518 8.16 -27.52 -18.86
C PHE A 518 8.68 -26.23 -18.22
N LYS A 519 7.79 -25.48 -17.56
CA LYS A 519 8.17 -24.30 -16.79
C LYS A 519 9.27 -24.61 -15.78
N ALA A 520 9.19 -25.74 -15.07
CA ALA A 520 10.20 -26.12 -14.09
C ALA A 520 11.55 -26.51 -14.73
N VAL A 521 11.53 -27.22 -15.87
CA VAL A 521 12.74 -27.56 -16.64
C VAL A 521 13.45 -26.30 -17.13
N PHE A 522 12.77 -25.39 -17.84
CA PHE A 522 13.40 -24.16 -18.34
C PHE A 522 13.84 -23.23 -17.20
N SER A 523 13.10 -23.18 -16.10
CA SER A 523 13.48 -22.37 -14.92
C SER A 523 14.68 -22.93 -14.15
N SER A 524 15.17 -24.14 -14.45
CA SER A 524 16.35 -24.70 -13.79
C SER A 524 17.63 -23.95 -14.19
N ASN A 525 17.63 -23.31 -15.37
CA ASN A 525 18.80 -22.67 -15.96
C ASN A 525 20.03 -23.60 -16.03
N ASP A 526 19.78 -24.89 -16.27
CA ASP A 526 20.76 -25.96 -16.49
C ASP A 526 20.73 -26.37 -17.97
N ILE A 527 21.79 -26.01 -18.71
CA ILE A 527 21.91 -26.24 -20.16
C ILE A 527 21.83 -27.73 -20.48
N GLU A 528 22.48 -28.60 -19.71
CA GLU A 528 22.53 -30.03 -19.99
C GLU A 528 21.17 -30.69 -19.75
N LEU A 529 20.44 -30.24 -18.72
CA LEU A 529 19.08 -30.69 -18.44
C LEU A 529 18.10 -30.24 -19.52
N ILE A 530 18.19 -28.99 -19.96
CA ILE A 530 17.36 -28.44 -21.04
C ILE A 530 17.66 -29.17 -22.35
N ASP A 531 18.94 -29.36 -22.71
CA ASP A 531 19.34 -30.07 -23.92
C ASP A 531 18.83 -31.51 -23.94
N TYR A 532 18.98 -32.23 -22.82
CA TYR A 532 18.46 -33.60 -22.68
C TYR A 532 16.94 -33.66 -22.88
N PHE A 533 16.20 -32.74 -22.26
CA PHE A 533 14.76 -32.63 -22.41
C PHE A 533 14.34 -32.36 -23.87
N LEU A 534 15.00 -31.40 -24.54
CA LEU A 534 14.71 -31.05 -25.94
C LEU A 534 15.02 -32.21 -26.89
N LYS A 535 16.16 -32.90 -26.70
CA LYS A 535 16.54 -34.08 -27.50
C LYS A 535 15.55 -35.23 -27.36
N ILE A 536 15.03 -35.50 -26.16
CA ILE A 536 13.96 -36.51 -25.99
C ILE A 536 12.72 -36.11 -26.78
N LEU A 537 12.29 -34.85 -26.70
CA LEU A 537 11.14 -34.38 -27.47
C LEU A 537 11.35 -34.50 -28.99
N MET A 538 12.57 -34.24 -29.50
CA MET A 538 12.93 -34.45 -30.91
C MET A 538 12.84 -35.91 -31.36
N GLN A 539 13.08 -36.85 -30.45
CA GLN A 539 13.09 -38.30 -30.74
C GLN A 539 11.70 -38.95 -30.67
N GLN A 540 10.70 -38.26 -30.11
CA GLN A 540 9.34 -38.78 -29.96
C GLN A 540 8.29 -38.37 -31.02
N PRO A 541 8.60 -37.87 -32.25
CA PRO A 541 7.61 -37.22 -33.10
C PRO A 541 6.46 -38.13 -33.55
N ASN A 542 6.57 -39.47 -33.38
CA ASN A 542 5.57 -40.44 -33.83
C ASN A 542 5.09 -41.45 -32.76
N LYS A 543 5.54 -41.38 -31.49
CA LYS A 543 5.21 -42.43 -30.48
C LYS A 543 4.10 -42.07 -29.48
N ILE A 544 3.74 -40.79 -29.33
CA ILE A 544 2.76 -40.38 -28.32
C ILE A 544 1.35 -40.46 -28.91
N GLN A 545 0.67 -41.58 -28.64
CA GLN A 545 -0.71 -41.85 -29.00
C GLN A 545 -1.67 -40.81 -28.36
N LYS A 546 -2.43 -40.13 -29.22
CA LYS A 546 -3.73 -39.44 -29.03
C LYS A 546 -3.99 -38.47 -27.86
N ILE A 547 -3.21 -38.45 -26.78
CA ILE A 547 -3.64 -37.81 -25.52
C ILE A 547 -2.98 -36.44 -25.29
N THR A 548 -1.78 -36.20 -25.81
CA THR A 548 -1.08 -34.90 -25.66
C THR A 548 -0.24 -34.59 -26.89
N ARG A 549 -0.56 -33.50 -27.61
CA ARG A 549 0.31 -32.95 -28.67
C ARG A 549 1.31 -32.00 -28.02
N TYR A 550 2.58 -32.38 -27.99
CA TYR A 550 3.62 -31.45 -27.56
C TYR A 550 3.79 -30.34 -28.59
N PRO A 551 3.99 -29.08 -28.16
CA PRO A 551 4.32 -28.00 -29.09
C PRO A 551 5.63 -28.32 -29.81
N ASN A 552 5.76 -27.87 -31.06
CA ASN A 552 7.06 -27.88 -31.75
C ASN A 552 8.10 -27.18 -30.85
N ILE A 553 9.33 -27.71 -30.82
CA ILE A 553 10.46 -27.21 -30.04
C ILE A 553 10.66 -25.71 -30.20
N GLY A 554 10.51 -25.16 -31.41
CA GLY A 554 10.63 -23.71 -31.58
C GLY A 554 9.59 -22.90 -30.82
N LYS A 555 8.35 -23.39 -30.79
CA LYS A 555 7.28 -22.81 -29.97
C LYS A 555 7.53 -23.04 -28.49
N LEU A 556 8.10 -24.18 -28.11
CA LEU A 556 8.43 -24.50 -26.72
C LEU A 556 9.51 -23.56 -26.18
N ILE A 557 10.65 -23.43 -26.87
CA ILE A 557 11.74 -22.50 -26.52
C ILE A 557 11.20 -21.08 -26.47
N GLY A 558 10.42 -20.66 -27.47
CA GLY A 558 9.80 -19.34 -27.52
C GLY A 558 8.91 -19.05 -26.31
N ASN A 559 8.00 -19.96 -25.96
CA ASN A 559 7.05 -19.78 -24.86
C ASN A 559 7.67 -19.73 -23.46
N TYR A 560 8.88 -20.28 -23.29
CA TYR A 560 9.53 -20.40 -21.97
C TYR A 560 10.83 -19.60 -21.86
N CYS A 561 11.17 -18.80 -22.88
CA CYS A 561 12.40 -18.01 -22.89
C CYS A 561 12.43 -16.95 -21.77
N ASN A 562 11.27 -16.51 -21.27
CA ASN A 562 11.16 -15.60 -20.12
C ASN A 562 11.68 -16.17 -18.79
N LEU A 563 11.86 -17.48 -18.69
CA LEU A 563 12.34 -18.15 -17.48
C LEU A 563 13.87 -18.20 -17.39
N ILE A 564 14.55 -17.79 -18.46
CA ILE A 564 15.99 -17.90 -18.61
C ILE A 564 16.66 -16.63 -18.10
N ASP A 565 17.67 -16.80 -17.26
CA ASP A 565 18.41 -15.71 -16.60
C ASP A 565 19.92 -15.67 -16.94
N LYS A 566 20.38 -16.55 -17.83
CA LYS A 566 21.79 -16.71 -18.23
C LYS A 566 22.00 -16.46 -19.73
N LYS A 567 23.07 -15.73 -20.08
CA LYS A 567 23.45 -15.46 -21.48
C LYS A 567 23.87 -16.73 -22.21
N GLU A 568 24.53 -17.63 -21.49
CA GLU A 568 25.05 -18.90 -22.00
C GLU A 568 23.94 -19.81 -22.54
N ILE A 569 22.72 -19.71 -22.00
CA ILE A 569 21.56 -20.47 -22.50
C ILE A 569 21.04 -19.87 -23.81
N LEU A 570 21.06 -18.54 -23.98
CA LEU A 570 20.72 -17.90 -25.25
C LEU A 570 21.73 -18.24 -26.34
N ASP A 571 23.02 -18.23 -26.01
CA ASP A 571 24.09 -18.67 -26.91
C ASP A 571 23.91 -20.14 -27.31
N PHE A 572 23.57 -20.99 -26.34
CA PHE A 572 23.26 -22.40 -26.60
C PHE A 572 22.10 -22.58 -27.58
N TYR A 573 20.98 -21.84 -27.43
CA TYR A 573 19.90 -21.89 -28.40
C TYR A 573 20.30 -21.33 -29.77
N PHE A 574 21.08 -20.25 -29.81
CA PHE A 574 21.56 -19.67 -31.05
C PHE A 574 22.54 -20.57 -31.81
N GLN A 575 23.31 -21.40 -31.10
CA GLN A 575 24.26 -22.32 -31.73
C GLN A 575 23.63 -23.65 -32.13
N ASN A 576 22.66 -24.16 -31.36
CA ASN A 576 22.18 -25.54 -31.50
C ASN A 576 20.73 -25.67 -31.99
N TYR A 577 19.92 -24.61 -31.88
CA TYR A 577 18.48 -24.64 -32.19
C TYR A 577 18.03 -23.42 -32.99
N ARG A 578 18.93 -22.75 -33.70
CA ARG A 578 18.62 -21.47 -34.36
C ARG A 578 17.57 -21.62 -35.44
N ASP A 579 17.68 -22.65 -36.27
CA ASP A 579 16.80 -22.85 -37.42
C ASP A 579 15.47 -23.50 -37.00
N GLU A 580 15.44 -24.15 -35.83
CA GLU A 580 14.24 -24.73 -35.23
C GLU A 580 13.49 -23.75 -34.31
N SER A 581 14.15 -22.70 -33.84
CA SER A 581 13.62 -21.79 -32.84
C SER A 581 13.01 -20.54 -33.44
N LEU A 582 11.73 -20.30 -33.13
CA LEU A 582 11.02 -19.07 -33.47
C LEU A 582 11.68 -17.82 -32.84
N LEU A 583 12.56 -18.02 -31.85
CA LEU A 583 13.26 -16.95 -31.15
C LEU A 583 14.17 -16.13 -32.08
N PHE A 584 14.66 -16.68 -33.19
CA PHE A 584 15.60 -16.00 -34.10
C PHE A 584 15.02 -15.77 -35.51
N ASP A 585 13.71 -15.96 -35.68
CA ASP A 585 13.00 -15.66 -36.92
C ASP A 585 12.98 -14.14 -37.19
N ASP A 586 12.91 -13.78 -38.48
CA ASP A 586 12.68 -12.39 -38.85
C ASP A 586 11.26 -11.98 -38.45
N GLN A 587 11.10 -10.75 -38.00
CA GLN A 587 9.86 -10.18 -37.50
C GLN A 587 9.26 -10.94 -36.31
N ASN A 588 10.07 -11.68 -35.54
CA ASN A 588 9.56 -12.38 -34.35
C ASN A 588 9.12 -11.38 -33.26
N GLU A 589 8.15 -11.80 -32.46
CA GLU A 589 7.64 -11.03 -31.32
C GLU A 589 8.05 -11.63 -29.96
N ILE A 590 8.89 -12.68 -29.97
CA ILE A 590 9.25 -13.44 -28.77
C ILE A 590 10.25 -12.65 -27.90
N TRP A 591 11.01 -11.73 -28.50
CA TRP A 591 11.89 -10.79 -27.80
C TRP A 591 11.23 -10.08 -26.60
N LYS A 592 9.90 -9.88 -26.66
CA LYS A 592 9.07 -9.32 -25.59
C LYS A 592 9.18 -10.11 -24.28
N GLN A 593 9.42 -11.41 -24.39
CA GLN A 593 9.49 -12.35 -23.28
C GLN A 593 10.92 -12.47 -22.70
N ILE A 594 11.96 -12.10 -23.43
CA ILE A 594 13.35 -12.18 -22.96
C ILE A 594 13.57 -11.25 -21.76
N GLN A 595 14.20 -11.73 -20.69
CA GLN A 595 14.49 -10.89 -19.51
C GLN A 595 15.27 -9.63 -19.89
N LEU A 596 14.98 -8.50 -19.24
CA LEU A 596 15.54 -7.19 -19.62
C LEU A 596 17.07 -7.17 -19.49
N GLU A 597 17.61 -7.93 -18.55
CA GLU A 597 19.04 -8.12 -18.30
C GLU A 597 19.76 -8.86 -19.44
N LEU A 598 19.02 -9.64 -20.24
CA LEU A 598 19.53 -10.42 -21.36
C LEU A 598 19.25 -9.77 -22.72
N ILE A 599 18.36 -8.77 -22.78
CA ILE A 599 17.87 -8.21 -24.05
C ILE A 599 18.99 -7.63 -24.92
N GLU A 600 20.03 -7.03 -24.32
CA GLU A 600 21.17 -6.49 -25.06
C GLU A 600 21.96 -7.58 -25.78
N HIS A 601 22.13 -8.71 -25.12
CA HIS A 601 22.81 -9.86 -25.68
C HIS A 601 21.97 -10.49 -26.80
N TYR A 602 20.66 -10.61 -26.58
CA TYR A 602 19.72 -11.08 -27.60
C TYR A 602 19.69 -10.17 -28.83
N GLU A 603 19.67 -8.85 -28.66
CA GLU A 603 19.75 -7.88 -29.77
C GLU A 603 21.06 -8.03 -30.55
N TYR A 604 22.18 -8.24 -29.87
CA TYR A 604 23.46 -8.52 -30.52
C TYR A 604 23.39 -9.79 -31.39
N LEU A 605 22.77 -10.87 -30.89
CA LEU A 605 22.56 -12.10 -31.66
C LEU A 605 21.68 -11.87 -32.90
N MET A 606 20.57 -11.13 -32.75
CA MET A 606 19.65 -10.80 -33.86
C MET A 606 20.32 -9.92 -34.93
N ASP A 607 21.07 -8.90 -34.51
CA ASP A 607 21.80 -8.00 -35.41
C ASP A 607 22.90 -8.77 -36.18
N SER A 608 23.59 -9.70 -35.51
CA SER A 608 24.64 -10.53 -36.14
C SER A 608 24.15 -11.40 -37.30
N ILE A 609 22.84 -11.65 -37.37
CA ILE A 609 22.20 -12.46 -38.41
C ILE A 609 21.32 -11.63 -39.35
N GLY A 610 21.30 -10.29 -39.17
CA GLY A 610 20.52 -9.36 -39.99
C GLY A 610 19.00 -9.54 -39.88
N LYS A 611 18.50 -10.03 -38.75
CA LYS A 611 17.08 -10.27 -38.50
C LYS A 611 16.52 -9.20 -37.57
N ARG A 612 15.24 -8.86 -37.73
CA ARG A 612 14.57 -7.82 -36.94
C ARG A 612 13.46 -8.38 -36.07
N CYS A 613 13.20 -7.74 -34.96
CA CYS A 613 12.11 -8.02 -34.03
C CYS A 613 10.90 -7.13 -34.36
N LYS A 614 9.71 -7.72 -34.47
CA LYS A 614 8.49 -6.93 -34.67
C LYS A 614 7.97 -6.41 -33.33
N LEU A 615 7.76 -5.11 -33.25
CA LEU A 615 7.01 -4.50 -32.16
C LEU A 615 5.53 -4.43 -32.58
N ASP A 616 4.75 -5.35 -32.06
CA ASP A 616 3.29 -5.34 -32.11
C ASP A 616 2.75 -4.96 -30.72
N PHE A 617 1.85 -3.98 -30.66
CA PHE A 617 1.28 -3.46 -29.41
C PHE A 617 0.18 -4.39 -28.85
N THR A 618 -0.32 -5.33 -29.64
CA THR A 618 -1.43 -6.20 -29.29
C THR A 618 -1.08 -7.13 -28.10
N PRO A 619 -1.98 -7.23 -27.12
CA PRO A 619 -1.79 -6.62 -25.80
C PRO A 619 -0.53 -7.13 -25.08
N TRP A 620 0.49 -6.28 -25.02
CA TRP A 620 1.70 -6.52 -24.21
C TRP A 620 1.78 -5.48 -23.08
N PHE A 621 1.55 -5.92 -21.85
CA PHE A 621 1.57 -5.07 -20.66
C PHE A 621 2.34 -5.75 -19.53
N ASP A 622 3.66 -5.64 -19.55
CA ASP A 622 4.50 -6.02 -18.41
C ASP A 622 5.06 -4.78 -17.68
N GLN A 623 5.63 -4.99 -16.48
CA GLN A 623 6.15 -3.90 -15.64
C GLN A 623 7.31 -3.11 -16.27
N ASN A 624 7.93 -3.64 -17.32
CA ASN A 624 9.11 -3.09 -18.02
C ASN A 624 8.77 -2.67 -19.46
N PHE A 625 7.49 -2.65 -19.84
CA PHE A 625 7.07 -2.38 -21.21
C PHE A 625 7.60 -1.04 -21.73
N LEU A 626 7.55 0.02 -20.92
CA LEU A 626 8.07 1.34 -21.30
C LEU A 626 9.58 1.33 -21.60
N ASP A 627 10.35 0.61 -20.78
CA ASP A 627 11.81 0.52 -20.96
C ASP A 627 12.14 -0.24 -22.25
N ARG A 628 11.39 -1.31 -22.53
CA ARG A 628 11.51 -2.08 -23.78
C ARG A 628 11.07 -1.31 -25.01
N LEU A 629 9.99 -0.55 -24.90
CA LEU A 629 9.48 0.28 -25.99
C LEU A 629 10.47 1.41 -26.32
N ASN A 630 10.99 2.11 -25.29
CA ASN A 630 12.05 3.09 -25.46
C ASN A 630 13.28 2.47 -26.13
N ARG A 631 13.69 1.28 -25.69
CA ARG A 631 14.81 0.56 -26.30
C ARG A 631 14.54 0.19 -27.77
N ALA A 632 13.34 -0.25 -28.09
CA ALA A 632 12.94 -0.61 -29.44
C ALA A 632 12.98 0.60 -30.39
N ILE A 633 12.46 1.74 -29.94
CA ILE A 633 12.50 3.01 -30.66
C ILE A 633 13.94 3.47 -30.92
N LEU A 634 14.82 3.33 -29.93
CA LEU A 634 16.23 3.74 -30.05
C LEU A 634 17.09 2.81 -30.94
N LYS A 635 16.60 1.62 -31.29
CA LYS A 635 17.33 0.62 -32.10
C LYS A 635 16.56 0.21 -33.36
N PRO A 636 16.29 1.14 -34.30
CA PRO A 636 15.52 0.84 -35.51
C PRO A 636 16.18 -0.22 -36.42
N SER A 637 17.48 -0.48 -36.28
CA SER A 637 18.18 -1.57 -36.98
C SER A 637 17.71 -2.95 -36.53
N VAL A 638 17.36 -3.11 -35.25
CA VAL A 638 16.93 -4.39 -34.67
C VAL A 638 15.41 -4.49 -34.61
N TYR A 639 14.67 -3.38 -34.49
CA TYR A 639 13.22 -3.40 -34.32
C TYR A 639 12.48 -2.82 -35.52
N SER A 640 11.40 -3.47 -35.94
CA SER A 640 10.39 -2.93 -36.85
C SER A 640 9.17 -2.50 -36.03
N ILE A 641 8.80 -1.22 -36.13
CA ILE A 641 7.69 -0.64 -35.38
C ILE A 641 6.53 -0.41 -36.35
N GLY A 642 5.44 -1.14 -36.17
CA GLY A 642 4.16 -0.87 -36.84
C GLY A 642 3.26 -0.08 -35.90
N PHE A 643 2.98 1.19 -36.22
CA PHE A 643 1.92 1.95 -35.57
C PHE A 643 0.62 1.63 -36.29
N ASP A 644 -0.12 0.64 -35.81
CA ASP A 644 -1.51 0.45 -36.21
C ASP A 644 -2.44 1.27 -35.31
N GLY A 645 -3.74 1.30 -35.63
CA GLY A 645 -4.74 2.03 -34.86
C GLY A 645 -4.93 1.57 -33.42
N TYR A 646 -4.24 0.50 -32.97
CA TYR A 646 -4.27 0.04 -31.59
C TYR A 646 -3.31 0.81 -30.68
N PHE A 647 -2.42 1.64 -31.23
CA PHE A 647 -1.47 2.42 -30.43
C PHE A 647 -2.15 3.25 -29.35
N ASP A 648 -3.25 3.95 -29.66
CA ASP A 648 -3.95 4.81 -28.69
C ASP A 648 -4.50 4.00 -27.49
N ILE A 649 -5.09 2.84 -27.75
CA ILE A 649 -5.65 1.95 -26.71
C ILE A 649 -4.54 1.36 -25.84
N VAL A 650 -3.43 0.96 -26.47
CA VAL A 650 -2.30 0.38 -25.75
C VAL A 650 -1.55 1.45 -24.96
N PHE A 651 -1.45 2.65 -25.50
CA PHE A 651 -0.87 3.78 -24.80
C PHE A 651 -1.74 4.24 -23.60
N GLU A 652 -3.07 4.24 -23.74
CA GLU A 652 -4.00 4.44 -22.60
C GLU A 652 -3.72 3.42 -21.49
N GLY A 653 -3.70 2.12 -21.82
CA GLY A 653 -3.41 1.07 -20.84
C GLY A 653 -2.02 1.21 -20.20
N LEU A 654 -1.04 1.69 -20.95
CA LEU A 654 0.31 1.95 -20.47
C LEU A 654 0.37 3.09 -19.47
N VAL A 655 -0.31 4.20 -19.78
CA VAL A 655 -0.34 5.38 -18.92
C VAL A 655 -1.02 5.01 -17.60
N ASP A 656 -2.15 4.30 -17.68
CA ASP A 656 -2.86 3.81 -16.50
C ASP A 656 -2.00 2.89 -15.63
N LEU A 657 -1.30 1.92 -16.22
CA LEU A 657 -0.43 1.00 -15.48
C LEU A 657 0.73 1.73 -14.81
N ASN A 658 1.41 2.63 -15.52
CA ASN A 658 2.56 3.35 -14.97
C ASN A 658 2.14 4.39 -13.92
N ILE A 659 1.00 5.04 -14.08
CA ILE A 659 0.42 5.91 -13.04
C ILE A 659 0.06 5.08 -11.80
N LYS A 660 -0.54 3.89 -11.99
CA LYS A 660 -0.87 3.00 -10.88
C LYS A 660 0.36 2.60 -10.06
N ASP A 661 1.51 2.43 -10.72
CA ASP A 661 2.79 2.03 -10.13
C ASP A 661 3.71 3.20 -9.72
N ASN A 662 3.25 4.46 -9.76
CA ASN A 662 4.03 5.68 -9.47
C ASN A 662 5.29 5.84 -10.36
N LYS A 663 5.18 5.49 -11.65
CA LYS A 663 6.23 5.60 -12.66
C LYS A 663 5.94 6.74 -13.66
N GLU A 664 5.38 7.86 -13.20
CA GLU A 664 4.99 8.98 -14.08
C GLU A 664 6.19 9.56 -14.85
N ASN A 665 7.38 9.58 -14.23
CA ASN A 665 8.62 10.02 -14.88
C ASN A 665 9.00 9.17 -16.10
N SER A 666 8.67 7.87 -16.10
CA SER A 666 8.94 6.99 -17.24
C SER A 666 8.05 7.36 -18.44
N ILE A 667 6.80 7.73 -18.20
CA ILE A 667 5.88 8.22 -19.25
C ILE A 667 6.39 9.57 -19.79
N ILE A 668 6.79 10.47 -18.90
CA ILE A 668 7.35 11.78 -19.28
C ILE A 668 8.57 11.61 -20.18
N ASN A 669 9.52 10.74 -19.79
CA ASN A 669 10.70 10.44 -20.59
C ASN A 669 10.34 9.82 -21.95
N PHE A 670 9.35 8.93 -21.97
CA PHE A 670 8.85 8.32 -23.20
C PHE A 670 8.23 9.34 -24.16
N LEU A 671 7.35 10.21 -23.67
CA LEU A 671 6.72 11.27 -24.48
C LEU A 671 7.71 12.34 -24.94
N SER A 672 8.83 12.48 -24.24
CA SER A 672 9.92 13.39 -24.60
C SER A 672 10.82 12.84 -25.72
N ASN A 673 10.52 11.66 -26.28
CA ASN A 673 11.31 11.09 -27.36
C ASN A 673 10.79 11.58 -28.72
N ALA A 674 11.56 12.44 -29.39
CA ALA A 674 11.26 13.05 -30.69
C ALA A 674 10.76 12.09 -31.80
N GLN A 675 11.02 10.78 -31.68
CA GLN A 675 10.55 9.79 -32.65
C GLN A 675 9.05 9.50 -32.52
N LEU A 676 8.42 9.79 -31.38
CA LEU A 676 6.97 9.68 -31.18
C LEU A 676 6.29 10.98 -31.63
N LYS A 677 6.08 11.12 -32.94
CA LYS A 677 5.31 12.24 -33.50
C LYS A 677 3.79 12.04 -33.48
N HIS A 678 3.30 10.94 -32.92
CA HIS A 678 1.87 10.66 -32.92
C HIS A 678 1.14 11.59 -31.93
N PRO A 679 0.10 12.34 -32.37
CA PRO A 679 -0.68 13.15 -31.45
C PRO A 679 -1.34 12.24 -30.41
N LEU A 680 -1.18 12.60 -29.13
CA LEU A 680 -1.69 11.79 -28.04
C LEU A 680 -3.17 12.08 -27.77
N ASP A 681 -4.04 11.07 -27.79
CA ASP A 681 -5.45 11.23 -27.38
C ASP A 681 -5.63 11.08 -25.86
N LEU A 682 -5.94 12.18 -25.17
CA LEU A 682 -6.13 12.21 -23.72
C LEU A 682 -7.52 11.76 -23.27
N LYS A 683 -8.31 11.09 -24.11
CA LYS A 683 -9.59 10.49 -23.72
C LYS A 683 -9.48 9.58 -22.49
N PHE A 684 -8.37 8.89 -22.30
CA PHE A 684 -8.16 8.01 -21.15
C PHE A 684 -8.22 8.73 -19.79
N PHE A 685 -8.03 10.04 -19.75
CA PHE A 685 -8.24 10.77 -18.51
C PHE A 685 -9.70 10.68 -18.03
N GLU A 686 -10.68 10.51 -18.94
CA GLU A 686 -12.11 10.44 -18.58
C GLU A 686 -12.44 9.19 -17.78
N SER A 687 -11.79 8.06 -18.09
CA SER A 687 -11.91 6.79 -17.35
C SER A 687 -11.09 6.79 -16.06
N SER A 688 -9.89 7.38 -16.08
CA SER A 688 -8.88 7.19 -15.02
C SER A 688 -8.86 8.25 -13.92
N PHE A 689 -9.52 9.39 -14.10
CA PHE A 689 -9.47 10.49 -13.11
C PHE A 689 -10.01 10.12 -11.73
N ASN A 690 -10.93 9.15 -11.64
CA ASN A 690 -11.64 8.86 -10.38
C ASN A 690 -10.79 8.03 -9.39
N PRO A 691 -10.15 6.90 -9.79
CA PRO A 691 -9.31 6.13 -8.86
C PRO A 691 -7.90 6.69 -8.64
N TYR A 692 -7.35 7.50 -9.56
CA TYR A 692 -5.92 7.86 -9.55
C TYR A 692 -5.64 9.37 -9.42
N LYS A 693 -6.62 10.16 -8.99
CA LYS A 693 -6.56 11.64 -8.95
C LYS A 693 -5.25 12.20 -8.39
N GLY A 694 -4.76 11.67 -7.28
CA GLY A 694 -3.51 12.13 -6.65
C GLY A 694 -2.25 11.79 -7.45
N LYS A 695 -2.24 10.64 -8.14
CA LYS A 695 -1.09 10.13 -8.91
C LYS A 695 -0.96 10.83 -10.27
N MET A 696 -2.10 11.11 -10.91
CA MET A 696 -2.13 11.83 -12.19
C MET A 696 -1.60 13.27 -12.13
N LEU A 697 -1.56 13.90 -10.95
CA LEU A 697 -1.23 15.32 -10.83
C LEU A 697 0.17 15.67 -11.36
N THR A 698 1.17 14.80 -11.18
CA THR A 698 2.53 15.03 -11.71
C THR A 698 2.54 15.03 -13.24
N PHE A 699 1.83 14.09 -13.83
CA PHE A 699 1.70 13.98 -15.29
C PHE A 699 0.88 15.14 -15.87
N ILE A 700 -0.24 15.52 -15.23
CA ILE A 700 -1.02 16.70 -15.63
C ILE A 700 -0.18 17.98 -15.51
N LYS A 701 0.59 18.14 -14.43
CA LYS A 701 1.54 19.26 -14.29
C LYS A 701 2.49 19.28 -15.47
N PHE A 702 3.12 18.15 -15.80
CA PHE A 702 4.00 18.04 -16.95
C PHE A 702 3.33 18.48 -18.27
N LEU A 703 2.12 18.00 -18.56
CA LEU A 703 1.40 18.34 -19.79
C LEU A 703 1.08 19.85 -19.88
N PHE A 704 0.59 20.44 -18.78
CA PHE A 704 -0.05 21.76 -18.80
C PHE A 704 0.80 22.91 -18.25
N ASN A 705 1.95 22.65 -17.62
CA ASN A 705 2.74 23.71 -16.97
C ASN A 705 3.11 24.84 -17.93
N ASN A 706 3.39 24.49 -19.19
CA ASN A 706 3.87 25.41 -20.22
C ASN A 706 2.78 25.84 -21.21
N ILE A 707 1.51 25.54 -20.93
CA ILE A 707 0.38 25.94 -21.77
C ILE A 707 -0.28 27.17 -21.15
N SER A 708 -0.14 28.33 -21.80
CA SER A 708 -0.78 29.57 -21.33
C SER A 708 -2.29 29.56 -21.56
N LYS A 709 -3.02 30.39 -20.81
CA LYS A 709 -4.47 30.54 -20.96
C LYS A 709 -4.87 31.15 -22.32
N GLU A 710 -4.04 32.04 -22.88
CA GLU A 710 -4.23 32.65 -24.20
C GLU A 710 -4.10 31.61 -25.33
N SER A 711 -3.18 30.64 -25.17
CA SER A 711 -3.05 29.50 -26.08
C SER A 711 -4.30 28.63 -26.07
N ILE A 712 -4.84 28.35 -24.88
CA ILE A 712 -6.09 27.60 -24.72
C ILE A 712 -7.27 28.36 -25.34
N GLU A 713 -7.40 29.66 -25.06
CA GLU A 713 -8.45 30.52 -25.64
C GLU A 713 -8.42 30.48 -27.17
N THR A 714 -7.25 30.64 -27.78
CA THR A 714 -7.08 30.63 -29.24
C THR A 714 -7.56 29.32 -29.84
N LYS A 715 -7.26 28.18 -29.21
CA LYS A 715 -7.69 26.86 -29.67
C LYS A 715 -9.19 26.62 -29.48
N LEU A 716 -9.78 27.13 -28.40
CA LEU A 716 -11.22 27.04 -28.16
C LEU A 716 -12.03 27.94 -29.12
N LYS A 717 -11.53 29.12 -29.48
CA LYS A 717 -12.16 30.01 -30.48
C LYS A 717 -12.35 29.32 -31.84
N VAL A 718 -11.39 28.50 -32.25
CA VAL A 718 -11.48 27.72 -33.50
C VAL A 718 -12.60 26.69 -33.47
N ILE A 719 -12.96 26.16 -32.29
CA ILE A 719 -14.09 25.23 -32.14
C ILE A 719 -15.41 26.00 -32.26
N ASN A 720 -15.53 27.17 -31.61
CA ASN A 720 -16.75 27.98 -31.67
C ASN A 720 -17.13 28.37 -33.12
N LEU A 721 -16.12 28.67 -33.95
CA LEU A 721 -16.35 28.98 -35.37
C LEU A 721 -16.85 27.78 -36.20
N LYS A 722 -16.70 26.55 -35.71
CA LYS A 722 -17.17 25.34 -36.41
C LYS A 722 -18.58 24.93 -36.01
N THR A 723 -19.04 25.32 -34.82
CA THR A 723 -20.36 24.95 -34.29
C THR A 723 -21.54 25.67 -34.94
N ASP A 724 -21.30 26.73 -35.72
CA ASP A 724 -22.34 27.37 -36.54
C ASP A 724 -22.96 26.41 -37.58
N ASN A 725 -22.30 25.28 -37.88
CA ASN A 725 -22.88 24.19 -38.66
C ASN A 725 -23.66 23.21 -37.77
N LYS A 726 -25.00 23.27 -37.84
CA LYS A 726 -26.00 22.43 -37.14
C LYS A 726 -25.84 20.89 -37.24
N ASN A 727 -24.81 20.38 -37.91
CA ASN A 727 -24.54 18.96 -38.10
C ASN A 727 -23.31 18.46 -37.32
N PHE A 728 -22.76 19.26 -36.40
CA PHE A 728 -21.64 18.79 -35.58
C PHE A 728 -22.15 17.79 -34.54
N GLU A 729 -21.71 16.53 -34.61
CA GLU A 729 -21.92 15.55 -33.54
C GLU A 729 -21.21 16.04 -32.26
N GLU A 730 -21.97 16.73 -31.41
CA GLU A 730 -21.57 17.58 -30.27
C GLU A 730 -20.75 16.89 -29.16
N ILE A 731 -20.61 15.55 -29.16
CA ILE A 731 -20.05 14.80 -28.02
C ILE A 731 -18.52 14.59 -28.12
N LYS A 732 -17.86 15.02 -29.21
CA LYS A 732 -16.42 14.74 -29.45
C LYS A 732 -15.55 15.98 -29.72
N SER A 733 -15.95 17.18 -29.32
CA SER A 733 -15.10 18.37 -29.51
C SER A 733 -13.80 18.25 -28.69
N LYS A 734 -12.72 17.91 -29.39
CA LYS A 734 -11.36 17.89 -28.84
C LYS A 734 -10.60 19.12 -29.29
N ILE A 735 -9.80 19.68 -28.41
CA ILE A 735 -8.77 20.66 -28.75
C ILE A 735 -7.43 19.98 -28.90
N GLU A 736 -6.67 20.34 -29.93
CA GLU A 736 -5.25 19.98 -30.04
C GLU A 736 -4.41 21.06 -29.35
N LEU A 737 -3.69 20.67 -28.31
CA LEU A 737 -2.76 21.49 -27.57
C LEU A 737 -1.34 21.01 -27.84
N THR A 738 -0.41 21.96 -27.85
CA THR A 738 1.02 21.70 -27.95
C THR A 738 1.66 22.10 -26.64
N THR A 739 2.42 21.20 -26.02
CA THR A 739 3.27 21.57 -24.87
C THR A 739 4.72 21.51 -25.27
N THR A 740 5.51 22.41 -24.68
CA THR A 740 6.93 22.55 -25.00
C THR A 740 7.74 22.00 -23.84
N LEU A 741 8.60 21.03 -24.12
CA LEU A 741 9.58 20.49 -23.21
C LEU A 741 10.80 21.40 -23.18
N THR A 742 10.92 22.21 -22.13
CA THR A 742 12.19 22.80 -21.73
C THR A 742 12.86 21.85 -20.75
N ALA A 743 13.80 21.03 -21.23
CA ALA A 743 14.61 20.18 -20.37
C ALA A 743 15.60 21.05 -19.55
N THR A 744 15.15 21.58 -18.42
CA THR A 744 16.03 22.06 -17.35
C THR A 744 16.46 20.84 -16.52
N THR A 745 17.48 20.11 -16.98
CA THR A 745 18.16 19.15 -16.10
C THR A 745 18.94 19.93 -15.05
N THR A 746 18.35 20.11 -13.88
CA THR A 746 19.14 20.21 -12.64
C THR A 746 19.86 18.88 -12.48
N THR A 747 21.17 18.88 -12.67
CA THR A 747 22.08 17.81 -12.27
C THR A 747 21.99 17.63 -10.75
N THR A 748 21.08 16.78 -10.30
CA THR A 748 21.13 16.20 -8.96
C THR A 748 21.77 14.84 -9.11
N THR A 749 23.09 14.78 -8.91
CA THR A 749 23.84 13.54 -8.68
C THR A 749 23.29 12.89 -7.41
N ALA A 750 22.32 11.99 -7.55
CA ALA A 750 21.84 11.13 -6.49
C ALA A 750 21.83 9.68 -6.99
N ASN A 751 22.95 8.99 -6.69
CA ASN A 751 23.15 7.54 -6.62
C ASN A 751 22.00 6.65 -7.12
N LEU A 752 21.98 6.35 -8.41
CA LEU A 752 21.40 5.11 -8.93
C LEU A 752 22.52 4.09 -9.13
N LEU A 753 22.28 2.92 -8.56
CA LEU A 753 23.24 1.89 -8.21
C LEU A 753 24.03 1.31 -9.39
N SER A 754 25.33 1.24 -9.17
CA SER A 754 26.28 0.23 -9.67
C SER A 754 26.71 0.24 -11.15
N PRO A 755 28.00 -0.06 -11.44
CA PRO A 755 28.69 0.43 -12.63
C PRO A 755 29.01 -0.68 -13.64
N LYS A 756 28.88 -0.41 -14.94
CA LYS A 756 29.86 -0.77 -15.99
C LYS A 756 29.33 -0.40 -17.39
N LYS A 757 29.91 0.67 -17.94
CA LYS A 757 30.15 0.95 -19.36
C LYS A 757 29.11 0.44 -20.38
N SER A 758 28.05 1.21 -20.63
CA SER A 758 27.52 1.37 -22.00
C SER A 758 27.27 2.86 -22.23
N LYS A 759 27.69 3.35 -23.39
CA LYS A 759 27.91 4.78 -23.68
C LYS A 759 26.71 5.47 -24.36
N ASP A 760 25.55 4.81 -24.43
CA ASP A 760 24.42 5.27 -25.25
C ASP A 760 23.07 5.27 -24.51
N VAL A 761 23.04 5.75 -23.26
CA VAL A 761 21.77 6.19 -22.67
C VAL A 761 21.51 7.58 -23.21
N GLY A 762 20.51 7.73 -24.06
CA GLY A 762 20.16 8.98 -24.74
C GLY A 762 20.14 10.18 -23.79
N CYS A 763 21.25 10.91 -23.74
CA CYS A 763 21.29 12.21 -23.09
C CYS A 763 20.42 13.14 -23.91
N LEU A 764 19.31 13.61 -23.32
CA LEU A 764 18.65 14.83 -23.75
C LEU A 764 19.74 15.88 -23.95
N THR A 765 19.88 16.38 -25.17
CA THR A 765 20.87 17.41 -25.46
C THR A 765 20.37 18.66 -24.78
N ILE A 766 21.06 19.10 -23.72
CA ILE A 766 20.70 20.30 -22.97
C ILE A 766 20.49 21.44 -23.97
N GLY A 767 19.29 22.04 -23.96
CA GLY A 767 18.92 23.15 -24.84
C GLY A 767 18.02 22.83 -26.02
N LYS A 768 17.75 21.55 -26.35
CA LYS A 768 16.70 21.24 -27.34
C LYS A 768 15.32 21.36 -26.72
N THR A 769 14.53 22.29 -27.25
CA THR A 769 13.09 22.39 -26.99
C THR A 769 12.39 21.41 -27.91
N GLU A 770 11.84 20.34 -27.33
CA GLU A 770 10.96 19.44 -28.06
C GLU A 770 9.52 19.83 -27.76
N SER A 771 8.62 19.65 -28.70
CA SER A 771 7.21 19.93 -28.49
C SER A 771 6.41 18.70 -28.88
N PHE A 772 5.37 18.39 -28.12
CA PHE A 772 4.45 17.31 -28.46
C PHE A 772 3.02 17.83 -28.46
N ASN A 773 2.26 17.33 -29.44
CA ASN A 773 0.85 17.64 -29.59
C ASN A 773 0.03 16.56 -28.89
N PHE A 774 -1.04 16.97 -28.23
CA PHE A 774 -2.03 16.09 -27.65
C PHE A 774 -3.43 16.66 -27.85
N THR A 775 -4.44 15.79 -27.88
CA THR A 775 -5.84 16.18 -27.98
C THR A 775 -6.54 15.93 -26.65
N ILE A 776 -7.36 16.86 -26.19
CA ILE A 776 -8.11 16.75 -24.92
C ILE A 776 -9.55 17.26 -25.10
N SER A 777 -10.51 16.64 -24.40
CA SER A 777 -11.88 17.18 -24.35
C SER A 777 -11.93 18.47 -23.55
N ILE A 778 -12.84 19.39 -23.90
CA ILE A 778 -13.02 20.67 -23.16
C ILE A 778 -13.31 20.38 -21.69
N ARG A 779 -14.17 19.40 -21.42
CA ARG A 779 -14.46 18.91 -20.06
C ARG A 779 -13.18 18.55 -19.31
N MET A 780 -12.32 17.73 -19.91
CA MET A 780 -11.12 17.25 -19.22
C MET A 780 -10.05 18.34 -19.05
N LEU A 781 -9.94 19.26 -20.01
CA LEU A 781 -9.11 20.46 -19.86
C LEU A 781 -9.44 21.23 -18.58
N LEU A 782 -10.73 21.48 -18.33
CA LEU A 782 -11.19 22.23 -17.16
C LEU A 782 -10.88 21.49 -15.85
N VAL A 783 -11.06 20.16 -15.83
CA VAL A 783 -10.65 19.32 -14.70
C VAL A 783 -9.13 19.40 -14.46
N CYS A 784 -8.33 19.34 -15.52
CA CYS A 784 -6.88 19.46 -15.42
C CYS A 784 -6.46 20.82 -14.86
N LEU A 785 -6.96 21.93 -15.42
CA LEU A 785 -6.68 23.28 -14.93
C LEU A 785 -7.06 23.45 -13.46
N TYR A 786 -8.22 22.90 -13.07
CA TYR A 786 -8.65 22.94 -11.68
C TYR A 786 -7.65 22.23 -10.76
N ASN A 787 -7.25 21.00 -11.10
CA ASN A 787 -6.33 20.22 -10.26
C ASN A 787 -4.92 20.84 -10.18
N LEU A 788 -4.57 21.68 -11.16
CA LEU A 788 -3.33 22.44 -11.20
C LEU A 788 -3.36 23.75 -10.37
N ASP A 789 -4.45 24.05 -9.67
CA ASP A 789 -4.64 25.35 -8.99
C ASP A 789 -4.62 26.53 -9.99
N ARG A 790 -5.14 26.31 -11.20
CA ARG A 790 -5.29 27.33 -12.25
C ARG A 790 -6.76 27.75 -12.42
N VAL A 791 -7.46 27.93 -11.30
CA VAL A 791 -8.90 28.31 -11.31
C VAL A 791 -9.12 29.70 -11.90
N ASP A 792 -8.18 30.63 -11.70
CA ASP A 792 -8.21 31.95 -12.35
C ASP A 792 -8.18 31.85 -13.88
N ASP A 793 -7.52 30.82 -14.43
CA ASP A 793 -7.50 30.59 -15.87
C ASP A 793 -8.85 30.03 -16.35
N ILE A 794 -9.53 29.22 -15.53
CA ILE A 794 -10.89 28.77 -15.82
C ILE A 794 -11.85 29.98 -15.87
N ILE A 795 -11.77 30.86 -14.87
CA ILE A 795 -12.56 32.10 -14.80
C ILE A 795 -12.28 32.99 -16.01
N TYR A 796 -11.00 33.19 -16.34
CA TYR A 796 -10.58 33.93 -17.54
C TYR A 796 -11.20 33.37 -18.82
N LEU A 797 -11.19 32.03 -18.98
CA LEU A 797 -11.76 31.41 -20.18
C LEU A 797 -13.29 31.60 -20.23
N PHE A 798 -13.99 31.59 -19.09
CA PHE A 798 -15.42 31.91 -19.04
C PHE A 798 -15.72 33.34 -19.50
N ASP A 799 -14.92 34.31 -19.08
CA ASP A 799 -15.09 35.71 -19.49
C ASP A 799 -14.89 35.88 -21.00
N LYS A 800 -13.96 35.12 -21.58
CA LYS A 800 -13.61 35.24 -23.00
C LYS A 800 -14.50 34.41 -23.92
N LEU A 801 -15.00 33.26 -23.45
CA LEU A 801 -15.72 32.28 -24.26
C LEU A 801 -16.95 31.72 -23.54
N PRO A 802 -17.89 32.58 -23.09
CA PRO A 802 -19.06 32.13 -22.35
C PRO A 802 -19.95 31.20 -23.18
N GLU A 803 -20.06 31.43 -24.49
CA GLU A 803 -20.87 30.61 -25.41
C GLU A 803 -20.38 29.16 -25.47
N VAL A 804 -19.05 28.97 -25.51
CA VAL A 804 -18.44 27.65 -25.51
C VAL A 804 -18.58 27.01 -24.14
N LEU A 805 -18.23 27.72 -23.07
CA LEU A 805 -18.12 27.11 -21.75
C LEU A 805 -19.46 26.98 -21.01
N PHE A 806 -20.50 27.71 -21.40
CA PHE A 806 -21.84 27.51 -20.83
C PHE A 806 -22.69 26.52 -21.61
N ASN A 807 -22.17 25.91 -22.69
CA ASN A 807 -22.85 24.80 -23.34
C ASN A 807 -23.00 23.63 -22.34
N PRO A 808 -24.25 23.17 -22.07
CA PRO A 808 -24.52 22.09 -21.13
C PRO A 808 -23.73 20.80 -21.39
N ASP A 809 -23.41 20.53 -22.67
CA ASP A 809 -22.72 19.31 -23.09
C ASP A 809 -21.24 19.32 -22.69
N TYR A 810 -20.59 20.48 -22.76
CA TYR A 810 -19.17 20.61 -22.39
C TYR A 810 -18.98 20.77 -20.88
N PHE A 811 -19.95 21.41 -20.23
CA PHE A 811 -19.82 21.87 -18.86
C PHE A 811 -20.64 21.07 -17.84
N SER A 812 -20.83 19.78 -18.14
CA SER A 812 -21.54 18.86 -17.25
C SER A 812 -20.87 18.70 -15.87
N ILE A 813 -19.62 19.17 -15.71
CA ILE A 813 -18.89 19.19 -14.44
C ILE A 813 -19.64 20.02 -13.39
N PHE A 814 -20.25 21.13 -13.81
CA PHE A 814 -21.00 21.99 -12.89
C PHE A 814 -22.50 21.73 -12.89
N THR A 815 -23.02 20.95 -13.84
CA THR A 815 -24.39 20.43 -13.75
C THR A 815 -24.49 19.25 -12.79
N ASN A 816 -23.39 18.54 -12.53
CA ASN A 816 -23.39 17.35 -11.70
C ASN A 816 -22.73 17.56 -10.34
N GLU A 817 -23.53 17.46 -9.27
CA GLU A 817 -23.05 17.59 -7.90
C GLU A 817 -21.84 16.70 -7.57
N TYR A 818 -21.79 15.46 -8.09
CA TYR A 818 -20.66 14.58 -7.78
C TYR A 818 -19.33 15.11 -8.35
N CYS A 819 -19.37 15.78 -9.51
CA CYS A 819 -18.20 16.36 -10.14
C CYS A 819 -17.66 17.52 -9.27
N ILE A 820 -18.49 18.50 -8.94
CA ILE A 820 -18.08 19.62 -8.06
C ILE A 820 -17.67 19.11 -6.66
N TYR A 821 -18.38 18.12 -6.11
CA TYR A 821 -18.13 17.61 -4.75
C TYR A 821 -16.71 17.05 -4.58
N GLY A 822 -16.21 16.29 -5.55
CA GLY A 822 -14.84 15.73 -5.51
C GLY A 822 -13.75 16.76 -5.79
N ILE A 823 -14.11 17.93 -6.30
CA ILE A 823 -13.20 18.89 -6.91
C ILE A 823 -12.98 20.08 -5.96
N SER A 824 -14.04 20.78 -5.54
CA SER A 824 -13.93 22.13 -4.97
C SER A 824 -13.48 22.21 -3.50
N SER A 825 -12.37 22.89 -3.22
CA SER A 825 -12.08 23.44 -1.88
C SER A 825 -13.06 24.57 -1.55
N SER A 826 -13.19 24.98 -0.28
CA SER A 826 -14.06 26.11 0.08
C SER A 826 -13.70 27.40 -0.67
N TYR A 827 -12.40 27.65 -0.87
CA TYR A 827 -11.89 28.83 -1.56
C TYR A 827 -12.32 28.89 -3.03
N TYR A 828 -12.11 27.81 -3.81
CA TYR A 828 -12.50 27.85 -5.23
C TYR A 828 -14.01 27.82 -5.41
N LEU A 829 -14.72 27.13 -4.52
CA LEU A 829 -16.18 27.14 -4.55
C LEU A 829 -16.73 28.55 -4.33
N GLU A 830 -16.12 29.31 -3.42
CA GLU A 830 -16.44 30.72 -3.21
C GLU A 830 -16.14 31.59 -4.44
N LEU A 831 -14.99 31.37 -5.11
CA LEU A 831 -14.68 32.06 -6.37
C LEU A 831 -15.72 31.79 -7.46
N PHE A 832 -16.10 30.52 -7.67
CA PHE A 832 -17.14 30.18 -8.65
C PHE A 832 -18.51 30.75 -8.27
N ILE A 833 -18.86 30.76 -6.98
CA ILE A 833 -20.12 31.36 -6.50
C ILE A 833 -20.13 32.86 -6.81
N ASN A 834 -19.07 33.59 -6.49
CA ASN A 834 -18.97 35.02 -6.77
C ASN A 834 -19.00 35.29 -8.28
N TYR A 835 -18.31 34.47 -9.07
CA TYR A 835 -18.30 34.56 -10.53
C TYR A 835 -19.71 34.40 -11.14
N PHE A 836 -20.45 33.37 -10.73
CA PHE A 836 -21.80 33.12 -11.25
C PHE A 836 -22.82 34.17 -10.77
N ILE A 837 -22.62 34.73 -9.58
CA ILE A 837 -23.36 35.88 -9.06
C ILE A 837 -23.17 37.12 -9.96
N GLU A 838 -21.95 37.38 -10.40
CA GLU A 838 -21.64 38.53 -11.27
C GLU A 838 -22.14 38.34 -12.72
N ASN A 839 -22.37 37.09 -13.15
CA ASN A 839 -22.70 36.73 -14.54
C ASN A 839 -24.03 35.95 -14.66
N LEU A 840 -25.09 36.41 -14.00
CA LEU A 840 -26.38 35.69 -13.94
C LEU A 840 -27.08 35.58 -15.31
N ASN A 841 -27.35 34.34 -15.70
CA ASN A 841 -28.15 33.90 -16.85
C ASN A 841 -28.73 32.50 -16.54
N ASN A 842 -29.58 31.95 -17.41
CA ASN A 842 -30.25 30.66 -17.16
C ASN A 842 -29.27 29.51 -16.87
N ASN A 843 -28.08 29.49 -17.48
CA ASN A 843 -27.07 28.46 -17.25
C ASN A 843 -26.32 28.70 -15.94
N THR A 844 -25.89 29.92 -15.67
CA THR A 844 -25.14 30.27 -14.44
C THR A 844 -25.99 30.18 -13.18
N ILE A 845 -27.31 30.39 -13.26
CA ILE A 845 -28.23 30.15 -12.14
C ILE A 845 -28.19 28.68 -11.70
N ASN A 846 -28.21 27.74 -12.65
CA ASN A 846 -28.12 26.31 -12.36
C ASN A 846 -26.75 25.95 -11.75
N TYR A 847 -25.66 26.51 -12.28
CA TYR A 847 -24.32 26.30 -11.74
C TYR A 847 -24.16 26.88 -10.34
N LEU A 848 -24.70 28.07 -10.09
CA LEU A 848 -24.71 28.72 -8.78
C LEU A 848 -25.47 27.87 -7.76
N TYR A 849 -26.66 27.38 -8.11
CA TYR A 849 -27.42 26.47 -7.25
C TYR A 849 -26.62 25.22 -6.89
N ASN A 850 -25.98 24.57 -7.86
CA ASN A 850 -25.15 23.39 -7.61
C ASN A 850 -23.95 23.70 -6.71
N CYS A 851 -23.28 24.83 -6.93
CA CYS A 851 -22.20 25.30 -6.05
C CYS A 851 -22.67 25.51 -4.61
N LEU A 852 -23.83 26.14 -4.41
CA LEU A 852 -24.43 26.34 -3.08
C LEU A 852 -24.85 25.01 -2.44
N CYS A 853 -25.38 24.07 -3.22
CA CYS A 853 -25.69 22.73 -2.75
C CYS A 853 -24.44 21.99 -2.26
N ILE A 854 -23.32 22.09 -2.98
CA ILE A 854 -22.05 21.51 -2.55
C ILE A 854 -21.50 22.22 -1.32
N ALA A 855 -21.54 23.56 -1.28
CA ALA A 855 -21.09 24.33 -0.11
C ALA A 855 -21.87 23.91 1.14
N SER A 856 -23.18 23.71 1.01
CA SER A 856 -24.07 23.25 2.07
C SER A 856 -23.77 21.81 2.50
N LYS A 857 -23.64 20.89 1.53
CA LYS A 857 -23.34 19.47 1.75
C LYS A 857 -21.94 19.24 2.34
N LYS A 858 -20.99 20.13 2.06
CA LYS A 858 -19.65 20.14 2.68
C LYS A 858 -19.60 20.92 4.00
N GLY A 859 -20.66 21.66 4.33
CA GLY A 859 -20.74 22.43 5.58
C GLY A 859 -19.84 23.68 5.59
N TYR A 860 -19.66 24.36 4.45
CA TYR A 860 -18.83 25.56 4.34
C TYR A 860 -19.56 26.81 4.84
N THR A 861 -19.74 26.92 6.16
CA THR A 861 -20.49 28.00 6.82
C THR A 861 -20.03 29.40 6.41
N GLN A 862 -18.72 29.60 6.20
CA GLN A 862 -18.16 30.92 5.88
C GLN A 862 -18.67 31.47 4.54
N ILE A 863 -18.84 30.62 3.52
CA ILE A 863 -19.36 31.03 2.19
C ILE A 863 -20.74 31.65 2.36
N PHE A 864 -21.61 31.00 3.13
CA PHE A 864 -22.96 31.51 3.39
C PHE A 864 -22.95 32.76 4.26
N LYS A 865 -22.06 32.88 5.26
CA LYS A 865 -21.88 34.12 6.03
C LYS A 865 -21.47 35.29 5.13
N ASN A 866 -20.60 35.06 4.16
CA ASN A 866 -20.15 36.08 3.21
C ASN A 866 -21.28 36.52 2.26
N ILE A 867 -22.06 35.56 1.74
CA ILE A 867 -23.26 35.85 0.92
C ILE A 867 -24.28 36.67 1.72
N ILE A 868 -24.55 36.26 2.96
CA ILE A 868 -25.51 36.92 3.86
C ILE A 868 -25.07 38.35 4.20
N SER A 869 -23.76 38.57 4.39
CA SER A 869 -23.23 39.89 4.75
C SER A 869 -23.21 40.89 3.58
N SER A 870 -23.37 40.42 2.33
CA SER A 870 -23.51 41.29 1.16
C SER A 870 -24.98 41.70 0.99
N ASP A 871 -25.26 43.00 1.15
CA ASP A 871 -26.63 43.55 1.09
C ASP A 871 -27.33 43.29 -0.25
N GLN A 872 -26.57 43.22 -1.35
CA GLN A 872 -27.11 42.86 -2.66
C GLN A 872 -27.37 41.35 -2.73
N ASN A 873 -26.34 40.53 -2.50
CA ASN A 873 -26.40 39.07 -2.70
C ASN A 873 -27.42 38.40 -1.80
N SER A 874 -27.50 38.83 -0.55
CA SER A 874 -28.37 38.21 0.44
C SER A 874 -29.86 38.36 0.10
N LYS A 875 -30.26 39.51 -0.47
CA LYS A 875 -31.67 39.84 -0.78
C LYS A 875 -32.24 39.06 -1.97
N TYR A 876 -31.44 38.78 -3.00
CA TYR A 876 -31.92 38.07 -4.19
C TYR A 876 -31.55 36.58 -4.18
N LEU A 877 -30.46 36.14 -3.52
CA LEU A 877 -30.07 34.72 -3.53
C LEU A 877 -30.79 33.87 -2.49
N LEU A 878 -30.91 34.37 -1.25
CA LEU A 878 -31.29 33.55 -0.09
C LEU A 878 -32.60 33.98 0.56
N LYS A 879 -33.45 34.76 -0.13
CA LYS A 879 -34.80 35.09 0.33
C LYS A 879 -35.85 34.40 -0.52
N ILE A 880 -36.96 33.99 0.09
CA ILE A 880 -38.11 33.46 -0.64
C ILE A 880 -38.77 34.60 -1.42
N GLN A 881 -39.19 34.34 -2.65
CA GLN A 881 -39.99 35.27 -3.43
C GLN A 881 -41.31 35.56 -2.71
N THR A 882 -41.55 36.81 -2.33
CA THR A 882 -42.83 37.24 -1.71
C THR A 882 -43.60 38.13 -2.69
N LYS A 883 -44.89 38.35 -2.43
CA LYS A 883 -45.71 39.29 -3.23
C LYS A 883 -45.10 40.71 -3.30
N SER A 884 -44.31 41.11 -2.29
CA SER A 884 -43.64 42.41 -2.23
C SER A 884 -42.18 42.38 -2.71
N ASN A 885 -41.58 41.21 -2.90
CA ASN A 885 -40.19 41.06 -3.30
C ASN A 885 -40.05 39.96 -4.37
N GLN A 886 -40.20 40.35 -5.64
CA GLN A 886 -40.10 39.46 -6.80
C GLN A 886 -38.66 39.05 -7.15
N SER A 887 -37.65 39.59 -6.45
CA SER A 887 -36.25 39.49 -6.85
C SER A 887 -35.54 38.17 -6.51
N SER A 888 -36.21 37.19 -5.90
CA SER A 888 -35.55 35.93 -5.52
C SER A 888 -35.13 35.11 -6.74
N LEU A 889 -33.89 34.62 -6.74
CA LEU A 889 -33.32 33.78 -7.78
C LEU A 889 -33.76 32.31 -7.68
N PHE A 890 -34.03 31.82 -6.47
CA PHE A 890 -34.35 30.42 -6.20
C PHE A 890 -35.73 30.30 -5.56
N ASP A 891 -36.52 29.35 -6.08
CA ASP A 891 -37.81 29.05 -5.46
C ASP A 891 -37.64 28.45 -4.04
N SER A 892 -38.74 28.38 -3.31
CA SER A 892 -38.75 27.84 -1.94
C SER A 892 -38.26 26.38 -1.87
N LYS A 893 -38.44 25.59 -2.94
CA LYS A 893 -38.05 24.17 -2.98
C LYS A 893 -36.53 24.02 -3.11
N LEU A 894 -35.89 24.80 -3.98
CA LEU A 894 -34.43 24.83 -4.14
C LEU A 894 -33.75 25.34 -2.87
N LEU A 895 -34.29 26.40 -2.25
CA LEU A 895 -33.80 26.91 -0.96
C LEU A 895 -33.95 25.86 0.16
N ASN A 896 -35.06 25.13 0.21
CA ASN A 896 -35.26 24.04 1.16
C ASN A 896 -34.21 22.93 0.96
N ASP A 897 -33.90 22.57 -0.29
CA ASP A 897 -32.90 21.56 -0.60
C ASP A 897 -31.49 21.96 -0.14
N ILE A 898 -31.10 23.23 -0.31
CA ILE A 898 -29.84 23.76 0.25
C ILE A 898 -29.81 23.56 1.77
N VAL A 899 -30.89 23.86 2.50
CA VAL A 899 -30.95 23.64 3.96
C VAL A 899 -30.93 22.15 4.30
N VAL A 900 -31.63 21.30 3.57
CA VAL A 900 -31.63 19.85 3.81
C VAL A 900 -30.23 19.27 3.62
N LYS A 901 -29.45 19.76 2.65
CA LYS A 901 -28.04 19.37 2.48
C LYS A 901 -27.16 19.77 3.66
N SER A 902 -27.42 20.92 4.31
CA SER A 902 -26.66 21.33 5.51
C SER A 902 -27.04 20.49 6.73
N ILE A 903 -28.32 20.09 6.82
CA ILE A 903 -28.80 19.17 7.86
C ILE A 903 -28.15 17.79 7.66
N ASN A 904 -28.14 17.29 6.43
CA ASN A 904 -27.54 16.01 6.06
C ASN A 904 -26.00 16.01 6.20
N SER A 905 -25.36 17.18 6.16
CA SER A 905 -23.92 17.33 6.46
C SER A 905 -23.64 17.41 7.96
N SER A 906 -24.68 17.39 8.81
CA SER A 906 -24.62 17.55 10.26
C SER A 906 -23.99 18.88 10.72
N ASN A 907 -23.93 19.89 9.84
CA ASN A 907 -23.51 21.24 10.19
C ASN A 907 -24.74 22.05 10.65
N PHE A 908 -25.08 21.87 11.93
CA PHE A 908 -26.26 22.52 12.52
C PHE A 908 -26.10 24.04 12.68
N GLU A 909 -24.87 24.56 12.79
CA GLU A 909 -24.62 26.01 12.78
C GLU A 909 -25.05 26.61 11.45
N LEU A 910 -24.58 26.03 10.34
CA LEU A 910 -25.00 26.43 9.00
C LEU A 910 -26.50 26.24 8.79
N SER A 911 -27.05 25.10 9.23
CA SER A 911 -28.48 24.82 9.08
C SER A 911 -29.35 25.86 9.81
N ASN A 912 -29.00 26.22 11.04
CA ASN A 912 -29.71 27.27 11.78
C ASN A 912 -29.52 28.65 11.13
N LEU A 913 -28.29 28.99 10.73
CA LEU A 913 -27.97 30.23 10.01
C LEU A 913 -28.87 30.40 8.77
N LEU A 914 -28.98 29.34 7.96
CA LEU A 914 -29.82 29.36 6.76
C LEU A 914 -31.32 29.41 7.07
N ILE A 915 -31.79 28.66 8.08
CA ILE A 915 -33.22 28.68 8.48
C ILE A 915 -33.64 30.03 9.04
N ASP A 916 -32.76 30.71 9.75
CA ASP A 916 -33.06 32.02 10.33
C ASP A 916 -32.90 33.15 9.32
N PHE A 917 -32.06 32.98 8.29
CA PHE A 917 -31.87 33.96 7.23
C PHE A 917 -32.89 33.84 6.08
N ILE A 918 -33.17 32.62 5.63
CA ILE A 918 -34.15 32.36 4.58
C ILE A 918 -35.53 32.53 5.25
N ASP A 919 -36.28 33.57 4.87
CA ASP A 919 -37.61 33.95 5.39
C ASP A 919 -38.70 32.89 5.12
N PHE A 920 -38.49 31.65 5.58
CA PHE A 920 -39.42 30.52 5.46
C PHE A 920 -40.74 30.81 6.17
N SER A 921 -41.83 30.23 5.64
CA SER A 921 -43.11 30.21 6.34
C SER A 921 -42.95 29.58 7.74
N ALA A 922 -43.78 29.98 8.71
CA ALA A 922 -43.72 29.41 10.06
C ALA A 922 -43.81 27.86 10.05
N LYS A 923 -44.60 27.30 9.12
CA LYS A 923 -44.73 25.86 8.90
C LYS A 923 -43.43 25.22 8.41
N ASP A 924 -42.77 25.80 7.41
CA ASP A 924 -41.54 25.26 6.84
C ASP A 924 -40.36 25.41 7.81
N LYS A 925 -40.27 26.56 8.48
CA LYS A 925 -39.30 26.81 9.54
C LYS A 925 -39.41 25.77 10.66
N ASN A 926 -40.63 25.46 11.12
CA ASN A 926 -40.86 24.41 12.12
C ASN A 926 -40.49 23.01 11.59
N SER A 927 -40.82 22.70 10.33
CA SER A 927 -40.47 21.41 9.71
C SER A 927 -38.95 21.21 9.62
N LEU A 928 -38.20 22.23 9.21
CA LEU A 928 -36.74 22.20 9.11
C LEU A 928 -36.08 22.10 10.50
N LYS A 929 -36.57 22.84 11.50
CA LYS A 929 -36.11 22.73 12.89
C LYS A 929 -36.38 21.33 13.47
N MET A 930 -37.51 20.71 13.13
CA MET A 930 -37.81 19.32 13.49
C MET A 930 -36.88 18.32 12.78
N LYS A 931 -36.49 18.57 11.53
CA LYS A 931 -35.45 17.75 10.85
C LYS A 931 -34.10 17.87 11.56
N ILE A 932 -33.72 19.07 12.00
CA ILE A 932 -32.51 19.26 12.83
C ILE A 932 -32.62 18.46 14.13
N LEU A 933 -33.75 18.53 14.83
CA LEU A 933 -33.96 17.79 16.09
C LEU A 933 -33.98 16.27 15.92
N LYS A 934 -34.39 15.76 14.75
CA LYS A 934 -34.34 14.32 14.43
C LYS A 934 -32.97 13.85 13.95
N SER A 935 -32.19 14.75 13.37
CA SER A 935 -30.84 14.46 12.87
C SER A 935 -29.77 14.64 13.95
N LYS A 936 -30.04 15.51 14.93
CA LYS A 936 -29.37 15.50 16.23
C LYS A 936 -29.81 14.27 16.96
#